data_AF-A0AA34TPC9-F1
#
_entry.id   AF-A0AA34TPC9-F1
#
_cell.length_a   1.000
_cell.length_b   1.000
_cell.length_c   1.000
_cell.angle_alpha   90.00
_cell.angle_beta   90.00
_cell.angle_gamma   90.00
#
_symmetry.space_group_name_H-M   'P 1'
#
loop_
_entity.id
_entity.type
_entity.pdbx_description
1 polymer ?
#
loop_
_entity_poly.entity_id
_entity_poly.type
_entity_poly.pdbx_seq_one_letter_code
_entity_poly.pdbx_strand_id
1 'polypeptide(L)'
;MKLLHKKRAKPYPTIQCLLREVAIAFDVKTASDEDDSRRAAKQLDDSCKVEELSIDKYHAILSLNILNPIRQTFDDEISARVENFLSNLLKRYADWMKNYPLDSLSVEQANELFERTQFFENLVLSCFLNEEEALCLPDDMELTLFNPDMLPLLQSCFDDKDMKDRLRMWWNGTELPSFRFVMGMDSAADHALSDESWRMIKWGIISSRFVRYIQSCSTFTNVSLSHAKTFLHANKNDSTNHHEFCEQVSSLKQWYEAVSYTSKSVSHKNEFEKRLANLERAIEGLPSEIEADHYLLWYKARHSIWSGELTEANEYYQQAFTAALYREHSKAVLGEIIKESLLVAAHQARPDLVFLKRLKTAQIYFFNELMPARYLEEGSGKYQVLANNEVEAYRTEFKRYFPDEHCYPGIKWSVYKQKVGYVLEDIDSYDHADSKRKKIEIGLEGGAKRKTTPLIYACLNNDVEKVEELLNSGASVNALSEVGESPLLIALANIDFSEPTSLLDDSIFNLVSEYAHSEKTLNTVSTRKMSFPLFAAVESGRPDVVKKLLSMNKEITIDLKGSIEYQTPLYACLGMLAMTKNPKQFREKLMAVPSEEAVNQLRPLFVGMNSPFNAELSSHLSAQQLDPKFLAVMDAIFEYVQARFPKTSSVRHIARILLNAGANPNVEVVKNGMRYTPLMLASELNELKLFKKMIEHGGD
;
A
#
# COMPACT_ATOMS: atom_id res chain seq x y z
N MET A 1 28.17 -15.74 -9.19
CA MET A 1 26.80 -15.84 -8.62
C MET A 1 26.80 -15.73 -7.09
N LYS A 2 26.65 -14.52 -6.54
CA LYS A 2 26.36 -14.30 -5.11
C LYS A 2 24.96 -13.71 -5.00
N LEU A 3 23.97 -14.59 -5.19
CA LEU A 3 22.63 -14.56 -4.60
C LEU A 3 22.24 -16.04 -4.37
N LEU A 4 23.21 -16.76 -3.77
CA LEU A 4 23.22 -18.17 -3.42
C LEU A 4 24.01 -18.30 -2.12
N HIS A 5 23.38 -17.95 -0.99
CA HIS A 5 23.68 -18.77 0.17
C HIS A 5 23.16 -20.16 -0.19
N LYS A 6 24.06 -21.13 -0.34
CA LYS A 6 23.70 -22.57 -0.37
C LYS A 6 22.99 -23.01 0.92
N LYS A 7 22.82 -22.11 1.90
CA LYS A 7 22.12 -22.28 3.18
C LYS A 7 20.91 -21.35 3.25
N ARG A 8 19.99 -21.44 2.28
CA ARG A 8 18.66 -20.85 2.40
C ARG A 8 17.73 -21.89 3.01
N ALA A 9 16.77 -21.47 3.83
CA ALA A 9 15.74 -22.36 4.36
C ALA A 9 14.61 -22.64 3.34
N LYS A 10 14.41 -21.71 2.38
CA LYS A 10 13.34 -21.77 1.39
C LYS A 10 13.88 -21.68 -0.04
N PRO A 11 13.14 -22.22 -1.04
CA PRO A 11 13.56 -22.25 -2.45
C PRO A 11 13.82 -20.85 -3.04
N TYR A 12 13.01 -19.86 -2.70
CA TYR A 12 13.22 -18.49 -3.16
C TYR A 12 14.12 -17.67 -2.22
N PRO A 13 14.92 -16.72 -2.74
CA PRO A 13 15.52 -15.69 -1.91
C PRO A 13 14.46 -14.81 -1.27
N THR A 14 14.71 -14.38 -0.05
CA THR A 14 13.84 -13.38 0.57
C THR A 14 14.05 -11.98 -0.04
N ILE A 15 13.12 -11.06 0.18
CA ILE A 15 13.19 -9.67 -0.34
C ILE A 15 14.46 -8.99 0.16
N GLN A 16 14.77 -9.15 1.44
CA GLN A 16 15.97 -8.61 2.07
C GLN A 16 17.26 -9.20 1.49
N CYS A 17 17.27 -10.48 1.07
CA CYS A 17 18.42 -11.03 0.33
C CYS A 17 18.59 -10.35 -1.03
N LEU A 18 17.48 -10.10 -1.75
CA LEU A 18 17.51 -9.40 -3.03
C LEU A 18 18.04 -7.97 -2.87
N LEU A 19 17.51 -7.22 -1.90
CA LEU A 19 17.97 -5.85 -1.59
C LEU A 19 19.44 -5.81 -1.17
N ARG A 20 19.90 -6.83 -0.41
CA ARG A 20 21.30 -6.92 -0.01
C ARG A 20 22.24 -7.08 -1.20
N GLU A 21 21.89 -7.90 -2.18
CA GLU A 21 22.74 -8.02 -3.36
C GLU A 21 22.70 -6.78 -4.24
N VAL A 22 21.57 -6.07 -4.33
CA VAL A 22 21.55 -4.76 -4.99
C VAL A 22 22.51 -3.79 -4.29
N ALA A 23 22.49 -3.72 -2.95
CA ALA A 23 23.41 -2.88 -2.20
C ALA A 23 24.89 -3.27 -2.40
N ILE A 24 25.19 -4.56 -2.55
CA ILE A 24 26.55 -5.05 -2.86
C ILE A 24 26.94 -4.76 -4.31
N ALA A 25 25.99 -4.85 -5.25
CA ALA A 25 26.19 -4.57 -6.68
C ALA A 25 26.48 -3.09 -6.95
N PHE A 26 25.94 -2.18 -6.14
CA PHE A 26 26.33 -0.76 -6.15
C PHE A 26 27.55 -0.44 -5.27
N ASP A 27 28.00 -1.36 -4.41
CA ASP A 27 29.03 -1.14 -3.37
C ASP A 27 28.63 -0.13 -2.27
N VAL A 28 27.33 0.05 -2.05
CA VAL A 28 26.79 1.04 -1.09
C VAL A 28 26.43 0.44 0.27
N LYS A 29 26.47 -0.90 0.39
CA LYS A 29 26.19 -1.60 1.66
C LYS A 29 27.00 -1.05 2.84
N THR A 30 28.25 -0.66 2.60
CA THR A 30 29.14 0.02 3.55
C THR A 30 29.77 1.24 2.86
N ALA A 31 28.96 2.23 2.52
CA ALA A 31 29.40 3.39 1.75
C ALA A 31 30.43 4.27 2.51
N SER A 32 30.36 4.31 3.85
CA SER A 32 31.31 5.03 4.70
C SER A 32 31.83 4.19 5.87
N ASP A 33 32.96 4.62 6.46
CA ASP A 33 33.56 4.06 7.68
C ASP A 33 32.84 4.47 8.97
N GLU A 34 31.85 5.33 8.85
CA GLU A 34 31.09 5.83 9.99
C GLU A 34 30.30 4.70 10.66
N ASP A 35 30.15 4.80 11.97
CA ASP A 35 29.47 3.79 12.76
C ASP A 35 28.00 3.60 12.34
N ASP A 36 27.36 4.63 11.78
CA ASP A 36 25.99 4.55 11.26
C ASP A 36 25.89 3.67 10.00
N SER A 37 26.80 3.84 9.04
CA SER A 37 26.91 3.00 7.83
C SER A 37 27.16 1.54 8.19
N ARG A 38 28.07 1.27 9.15
CA ARG A 38 28.34 -0.10 9.62
C ARG A 38 27.15 -0.71 10.36
N ARG A 39 26.43 0.08 11.16
CA ARG A 39 25.20 -0.35 11.83
C ARG A 39 24.10 -0.69 10.82
N ALA A 40 23.89 0.14 9.80
CA ALA A 40 22.94 -0.12 8.73
C ALA A 40 23.31 -1.40 7.96
N ALA A 41 24.59 -1.59 7.62
CA ALA A 41 25.06 -2.80 6.94
C ALA A 41 24.77 -4.07 7.75
N LYS A 42 25.01 -4.01 9.07
CA LYS A 42 24.70 -5.10 9.99
C LYS A 42 23.21 -5.36 10.10
N GLN A 43 22.38 -4.32 10.17
CA GLN A 43 20.92 -4.46 10.20
C GLN A 43 20.38 -5.18 8.95
N LEU A 44 20.94 -4.87 7.78
CA LEU A 44 20.62 -5.56 6.53
C LEU A 44 21.01 -7.05 6.59
N ASP A 45 22.22 -7.37 7.07
CA ASP A 45 22.64 -8.77 7.24
C ASP A 45 21.80 -9.54 8.26
N ASP A 46 21.45 -8.90 9.37
CA ASP A 46 20.61 -9.48 10.40
C ASP A 46 19.17 -9.70 9.90
N SER A 47 18.65 -8.82 9.05
CA SER A 47 17.32 -8.99 8.44
C SER A 47 17.25 -10.24 7.54
N CYS A 48 18.36 -10.61 6.88
CA CYS A 48 18.44 -11.79 6.02
C CYS A 48 18.35 -13.12 6.78
N LYS A 49 18.39 -13.10 8.12
CA LYS A 49 18.28 -14.29 8.98
C LYS A 49 16.84 -14.69 9.29
N VAL A 50 15.87 -13.82 9.01
CA VAL A 50 14.45 -14.05 9.21
C VAL A 50 13.77 -14.09 7.84
N GLU A 51 12.70 -14.86 7.68
CA GLU A 51 11.98 -14.96 6.41
C GLU A 51 11.11 -13.72 6.18
N GLU A 52 10.37 -13.30 7.20
CA GLU A 52 9.48 -12.14 7.13
C GLU A 52 10.21 -10.82 7.36
N LEU A 53 9.87 -9.83 6.52
CA LEU A 53 10.34 -8.47 6.60
C LEU A 53 9.17 -7.56 6.96
N SER A 54 9.27 -6.75 8.01
CA SER A 54 8.26 -5.73 8.30
C SER A 54 8.43 -4.51 7.39
N ILE A 55 7.33 -3.83 7.06
CA ILE A 55 7.33 -2.61 6.22
C ILE A 55 8.31 -1.54 6.74
N ASP A 56 8.35 -1.29 8.05
CA ASP A 56 9.30 -0.34 8.68
C ASP A 56 10.75 -0.67 8.31
N LYS A 57 11.14 -1.93 8.50
CA LYS A 57 12.49 -2.43 8.22
C LYS A 57 12.80 -2.39 6.73
N TYR A 58 11.83 -2.67 5.87
CA TYR A 58 12.00 -2.58 4.43
C TYR A 58 12.34 -1.15 3.99
N HIS A 59 11.56 -0.15 4.41
CA HIS A 59 11.86 1.24 4.09
C HIS A 59 13.15 1.73 4.74
N ALA A 60 13.48 1.28 5.96
CA ALA A 60 14.75 1.56 6.60
C ALA A 60 15.94 0.97 5.80
N ILE A 61 15.83 -0.26 5.31
CA ILE A 61 16.86 -0.87 4.46
C ILE A 61 17.02 -0.10 3.15
N LEU A 62 15.92 0.18 2.45
CA LEU A 62 15.96 0.94 1.20
C LEU A 62 16.66 2.29 1.39
N SER A 63 16.19 3.07 2.38
CA SER A 63 16.73 4.39 2.67
C SER A 63 18.18 4.33 3.15
N LEU A 64 18.48 3.61 4.23
CA LEU A 64 19.79 3.66 4.87
C LEU A 64 20.88 2.90 4.11
N ASN A 65 20.55 1.80 3.43
CA ASN A 65 21.56 0.95 2.79
C ASN A 65 21.73 1.19 1.29
N ILE A 66 20.78 1.86 0.61
CA ILE A 66 20.82 2.04 -0.85
C ILE A 66 20.59 3.50 -1.23
N LEU A 67 19.42 4.07 -0.91
CA LEU A 67 18.99 5.36 -1.46
C LEU A 67 19.74 6.54 -0.85
N ASN A 68 19.91 6.62 0.47
CA ASN A 68 20.60 7.74 1.14
C ASN A 68 22.08 7.82 0.76
N PRO A 69 22.86 6.71 0.75
CA PRO A 69 24.23 6.75 0.26
C PRO A 69 24.36 7.34 -1.15
N ILE A 70 23.43 6.99 -2.05
CA ILE A 70 23.41 7.49 -3.42
C ILE A 70 22.98 8.97 -3.43
N ARG A 71 21.90 9.32 -2.72
CA ARG A 71 21.35 10.67 -2.63
C ARG A 71 22.35 11.69 -2.09
N GLN A 72 23.01 11.36 -0.99
CA GLN A 72 24.00 12.24 -0.33
C GLN A 72 25.24 12.48 -1.19
N THR A 73 25.54 11.55 -2.10
CA THR A 73 26.75 11.58 -2.93
C THR A 73 26.50 12.19 -4.30
N PHE A 74 25.32 11.97 -4.88
CA PHE A 74 24.96 12.40 -6.21
C PHE A 74 23.91 13.51 -6.17
N ASP A 75 22.63 13.13 -6.15
CA ASP A 75 21.48 14.03 -6.03
C ASP A 75 20.18 13.24 -5.83
N ASP A 76 19.09 13.98 -5.71
CA ASP A 76 17.73 13.47 -5.55
C ASP A 76 17.22 12.77 -6.81
N GLU A 77 17.64 13.21 -8.01
CA GLU A 77 17.20 12.62 -9.28
C GLU A 77 17.70 11.19 -9.43
N ILE A 78 19.01 10.97 -9.28
CA ILE A 78 19.64 9.65 -9.37
C ILE A 78 19.06 8.72 -8.29
N SER A 79 18.89 9.23 -7.06
CA SER A 79 18.27 8.45 -5.99
C SER A 79 16.84 8.02 -6.34
N ALA A 80 16.02 8.91 -6.90
CA ALA A 80 14.66 8.60 -7.34
C ALA A 80 14.63 7.57 -8.49
N ARG A 81 15.55 7.67 -9.46
CA ARG A 81 15.68 6.67 -10.54
C ARG A 81 16.01 5.27 -9.97
N VAL A 82 16.88 5.19 -8.96
CA VAL A 82 17.19 3.93 -8.25
C VAL A 82 15.99 3.41 -7.45
N GLU A 83 15.22 4.29 -6.80
CA GLU A 83 13.97 3.91 -6.09
C GLU A 83 12.94 3.31 -7.05
N ASN A 84 12.79 3.88 -8.25
CA ASN A 84 11.92 3.37 -9.30
C ASN A 84 12.37 1.99 -9.79
N PHE A 85 13.68 1.80 -10.00
CA PHE A 85 14.25 0.50 -10.34
C PHE A 85 13.96 -0.55 -9.27
N LEU A 86 14.19 -0.24 -7.98
CA LEU A 86 13.94 -1.15 -6.87
C LEU A 86 12.46 -1.55 -6.77
N SER A 87 11.57 -0.58 -6.97
CA SER A 87 10.11 -0.80 -6.97
C SER A 87 9.69 -1.73 -8.12
N ASN A 88 10.22 -1.51 -9.33
CA ASN A 88 9.95 -2.36 -10.49
C ASN A 88 10.53 -3.79 -10.31
N LEU A 89 11.75 -3.89 -9.77
CA LEU A 89 12.40 -5.17 -9.48
C LEU A 89 11.54 -6.02 -8.53
N LEU A 90 11.04 -5.42 -7.45
CA LEU A 90 10.21 -6.13 -6.48
C LEU A 90 8.87 -6.54 -7.06
N LYS A 91 8.24 -5.66 -7.85
CA LYS A 91 6.99 -5.98 -8.56
C LYS A 91 7.16 -7.18 -9.50
N ARG A 92 8.21 -7.19 -10.33
CA ARG A 92 8.52 -8.30 -11.23
C ARG A 92 8.88 -9.58 -10.48
N TYR A 93 9.64 -9.46 -9.38
CA TYR A 93 9.96 -10.59 -8.51
C TYR A 93 8.68 -11.23 -7.94
N ALA A 94 7.78 -10.42 -7.38
CA ALA A 94 6.51 -10.86 -6.82
C ALA A 94 5.60 -11.51 -7.89
N ASP A 95 5.50 -10.90 -9.08
CA ASP A 95 4.72 -11.45 -10.19
C ASP A 95 5.29 -12.78 -10.69
N TRP A 96 6.61 -12.97 -10.63
CA TRP A 96 7.21 -14.23 -10.97
C TRP A 96 6.87 -15.32 -9.93
N MET A 97 7.01 -15.04 -8.63
CA MET A 97 6.65 -15.99 -7.58
C MET A 97 5.20 -16.48 -7.70
N LYS A 98 4.26 -15.59 -8.05
CA LYS A 98 2.84 -15.95 -8.27
C LYS A 98 2.64 -16.98 -9.39
N ASN A 99 3.45 -16.88 -10.42
CA ASN A 99 3.25 -17.64 -11.66
C ASN A 99 4.05 -18.95 -11.70
N TYR A 100 5.02 -19.14 -10.80
CA TYR A 100 5.99 -20.24 -10.86
C TYR A 100 6.30 -20.89 -9.50
N PRO A 101 5.31 -21.37 -8.74
CA PRO A 101 5.54 -21.91 -7.40
C PRO A 101 6.55 -23.07 -7.39
N LEU A 102 7.36 -23.11 -6.33
CA LEU A 102 8.46 -24.08 -6.13
C LEU A 102 8.26 -24.94 -4.87
N ASP A 103 7.02 -25.09 -4.41
CA ASP A 103 6.65 -25.96 -3.29
C ASP A 103 7.00 -27.44 -3.52
N SER A 104 7.10 -27.86 -4.77
CA SER A 104 7.51 -29.21 -5.17
C SER A 104 9.02 -29.45 -5.20
N LEU A 105 9.86 -28.45 -4.92
CA LEU A 105 11.31 -28.55 -5.08
C LEU A 105 12.05 -28.37 -3.75
N SER A 106 13.18 -29.07 -3.63
CA SER A 106 14.17 -28.76 -2.59
C SER A 106 14.88 -27.44 -2.89
N VAL A 107 15.54 -26.88 -1.88
CA VAL A 107 16.33 -25.65 -2.03
C VAL A 107 17.47 -25.86 -3.04
N GLU A 108 18.10 -27.03 -3.05
CA GLU A 108 19.17 -27.40 -3.97
C GLU A 108 18.68 -27.45 -5.42
N GLN A 109 17.53 -28.09 -5.64
CA GLN A 109 16.91 -28.19 -6.97
C GLN A 109 16.50 -26.81 -7.50
N ALA A 110 15.93 -25.96 -6.64
CA ALA A 110 15.62 -24.58 -7.01
C ALA A 110 16.88 -23.76 -7.35
N ASN A 111 17.96 -23.93 -6.57
CA ASN A 111 19.24 -23.27 -6.84
C ASN A 111 19.82 -23.71 -8.19
N GLU A 112 19.79 -25.01 -8.51
CA GLU A 112 20.24 -25.52 -9.80
C GLU A 112 19.42 -24.94 -10.96
N LEU A 113 18.10 -24.83 -10.78
CA LEU A 113 17.23 -24.16 -11.76
C LEU A 113 17.70 -22.71 -11.99
N PHE A 114 17.96 -21.95 -10.93
CA PHE A 114 18.40 -20.57 -11.04
C PHE A 114 19.78 -20.43 -11.68
N GLU A 115 20.72 -21.31 -11.35
CA GLU A 115 22.06 -21.32 -11.95
C GLU A 115 21.99 -21.61 -13.45
N ARG A 116 21.18 -22.60 -13.87
CA ARG A 116 21.02 -22.97 -15.28
C ARG A 116 20.31 -21.89 -16.10
N THR A 117 19.40 -21.14 -15.48
CA THR A 117 18.58 -20.12 -16.16
C THR A 117 19.08 -18.69 -16.00
N GLN A 118 20.09 -18.46 -15.15
CA GLN A 118 20.58 -17.13 -14.76
C GLN A 118 19.42 -16.19 -14.39
N PHE A 119 18.42 -16.74 -13.69
CA PHE A 119 17.14 -16.07 -13.52
C PHE A 119 17.25 -14.73 -12.80
N PHE A 120 17.99 -14.70 -11.68
CA PHE A 120 18.10 -13.48 -10.88
C PHE A 120 18.92 -12.41 -11.60
N GLU A 121 19.96 -12.81 -12.33
CA GLU A 121 20.73 -11.91 -13.19
C GLU A 121 19.83 -11.28 -14.24
N ASN A 122 19.05 -12.11 -14.96
CA ASN A 122 18.13 -11.65 -15.99
C ASN A 122 17.02 -10.76 -15.41
N LEU A 123 16.46 -11.13 -14.25
CA LEU A 123 15.44 -10.34 -13.57
C LEU A 123 15.99 -8.96 -13.17
N VAL A 124 17.15 -8.91 -12.52
CA VAL A 124 17.77 -7.66 -12.05
C VAL A 124 18.19 -6.79 -13.24
N LEU A 125 18.89 -7.37 -14.22
CA LEU A 125 19.39 -6.61 -15.37
C LEU A 125 18.28 -6.12 -16.29
N SER A 126 17.22 -6.91 -16.52
CA SER A 126 16.08 -6.45 -17.33
C SER A 126 15.24 -5.35 -16.66
N CYS A 127 15.39 -5.16 -15.33
CA CYS A 127 14.82 -4.01 -14.64
C CYS A 127 15.76 -2.80 -14.68
N PHE A 128 17.07 -3.04 -14.72
CA PHE A 128 18.09 -2.00 -14.73
C PHE A 128 18.33 -1.41 -16.13
N LEU A 129 18.41 -2.28 -17.15
CA LEU A 129 18.57 -1.99 -18.58
C LEU A 129 17.24 -2.37 -19.26
N ASN A 130 16.33 -1.41 -19.48
CA ASN A 130 15.11 -1.70 -20.24
C ASN A 130 15.45 -1.80 -21.75
N GLU A 131 14.54 -2.32 -22.58
CA GLU A 131 14.79 -2.51 -24.03
C GLU A 131 15.05 -1.19 -24.80
N GLU A 132 14.65 -0.04 -24.25
CA GLU A 132 14.82 1.29 -24.86
C GLU A 132 15.83 2.18 -24.08
N GLU A 133 15.83 2.18 -22.74
CA GLU A 133 16.74 2.99 -21.90
C GLU A 133 17.01 2.34 -20.52
N ALA A 134 18.15 2.63 -19.89
CA ALA A 134 18.44 2.15 -18.54
C ALA A 134 17.69 2.99 -17.48
N LEU A 135 16.80 2.37 -16.71
CA LEU A 135 15.90 3.06 -15.78
C LEU A 135 16.62 3.86 -14.67
N CYS A 136 17.89 3.49 -14.40
CA CYS A 136 18.76 4.14 -13.40
C CYS A 136 19.70 5.21 -13.99
N LEU A 137 19.77 5.36 -15.31
CA LEU A 137 20.61 6.37 -15.96
C LEU A 137 19.73 7.56 -16.38
N PRO A 138 20.24 8.81 -16.27
CA PRO A 138 19.65 9.94 -16.98
C PRO A 138 19.62 9.75 -18.49
N ASP A 139 18.71 10.48 -19.13
CA ASP A 139 18.48 10.42 -20.58
C ASP A 139 19.79 10.76 -21.32
N ASP A 140 20.05 10.08 -22.45
CA ASP A 140 21.28 10.18 -23.26
C ASP A 140 22.58 9.70 -22.57
N MET A 141 22.50 9.08 -21.39
CA MET A 141 23.68 8.57 -20.68
C MET A 141 23.94 7.08 -20.95
N GLU A 142 25.17 6.75 -21.32
CA GLU A 142 25.63 5.37 -21.47
C GLU A 142 26.44 4.85 -20.26
N LEU A 143 26.57 3.53 -20.16
CA LEU A 143 27.42 2.89 -19.16
C LEU A 143 28.90 3.20 -19.44
N THR A 144 29.53 4.00 -18.57
CA THR A 144 30.89 4.53 -18.78
C THR A 144 31.95 3.47 -19.06
N LEU A 145 31.94 2.30 -18.40
CA LEU A 145 32.94 1.25 -18.64
C LEU A 145 32.58 0.30 -19.79
N PHE A 146 31.53 0.61 -20.55
CA PHE A 146 31.13 -0.09 -21.76
C PHE A 146 31.25 0.81 -23.01
N ASN A 147 31.30 2.14 -22.84
CA ASN A 147 31.50 3.09 -23.93
C ASN A 147 33.00 3.28 -24.26
N PRO A 148 33.47 2.85 -25.47
CA PRO A 148 34.89 2.82 -25.83
C PRO A 148 35.56 4.21 -25.83
N ASP A 149 34.79 5.27 -26.03
CA ASP A 149 35.29 6.65 -26.09
C ASP A 149 35.56 7.23 -24.68
N MET A 150 35.01 6.62 -23.63
CA MET A 150 35.15 7.11 -22.26
C MET A 150 36.48 6.75 -21.61
N LEU A 151 37.11 5.62 -21.97
CA LEU A 151 38.39 5.22 -21.37
C LEU A 151 39.53 6.22 -21.68
N PRO A 152 39.75 6.67 -22.94
CA PRO A 152 40.74 7.69 -23.23
C PRO A 152 40.45 9.01 -22.52
N LEU A 153 39.18 9.42 -22.47
CA LEU A 153 38.76 10.64 -21.77
C LEU A 153 39.10 10.56 -20.27
N LEU A 154 38.72 9.47 -19.60
CA LEU A 154 39.05 9.24 -18.19
C LEU A 154 40.55 9.24 -17.94
N GLN A 155 41.33 8.58 -18.79
CA GLN A 155 42.80 8.56 -18.65
C GLN A 155 43.44 9.93 -18.86
N SER A 156 42.80 10.82 -19.62
CA SER A 156 43.28 12.21 -19.79
C SER A 156 43.01 13.09 -18.57
N CYS A 157 42.10 12.69 -17.69
CA CYS A 157 41.75 13.44 -16.47
C CYS A 157 42.72 13.21 -15.30
N PHE A 158 43.67 12.27 -15.43
CA PHE A 158 44.62 11.91 -14.39
C PHE A 158 46.04 11.94 -14.94
N ASP A 159 47.01 12.39 -14.15
CA ASP A 159 48.43 12.25 -14.47
C ASP A 159 49.06 10.97 -13.88
N ASP A 160 48.49 10.45 -12.79
CA ASP A 160 48.99 9.26 -12.10
C ASP A 160 48.87 7.98 -12.94
N LYS A 161 50.01 7.29 -13.10
CA LYS A 161 50.10 6.03 -13.84
C LYS A 161 49.32 4.91 -13.16
N ASP A 162 49.33 4.86 -11.83
CA ASP A 162 48.65 3.79 -11.07
C ASP A 162 47.13 3.91 -11.25
N MET A 163 46.59 5.15 -11.27
CA MET A 163 45.20 5.41 -11.60
C MET A 163 44.83 4.96 -13.03
N LYS A 164 45.67 5.27 -14.02
CA LYS A 164 45.45 4.83 -15.42
C LYS A 164 45.47 3.31 -15.58
N ASP A 165 46.33 2.63 -14.82
CA ASP A 165 46.40 1.17 -14.79
C ASP A 165 45.15 0.57 -14.14
N ARG A 166 44.66 1.17 -13.05
CA ARG A 166 43.42 0.73 -12.40
C ARG A 166 42.19 0.95 -13.26
N LEU A 167 42.08 2.08 -13.96
CA LEU A 167 41.01 2.33 -14.94
C LEU A 167 41.00 1.25 -16.04
N ARG A 168 42.17 0.79 -16.50
CA ARG A 168 42.27 -0.33 -17.45
C ARG A 168 41.82 -1.66 -16.84
N MET A 169 42.13 -1.91 -15.57
CA MET A 169 41.62 -3.10 -14.86
C MET A 169 40.10 -3.07 -14.73
N TRP A 170 39.53 -1.91 -14.38
CA TRP A 170 38.09 -1.72 -14.34
C TRP A 170 37.45 -1.89 -15.70
N TRP A 171 38.06 -1.35 -16.76
CA TRP A 171 37.60 -1.49 -18.15
C TRP A 171 37.62 -2.95 -18.61
N ASN A 172 38.68 -3.70 -18.30
CA ASN A 172 38.80 -5.12 -18.68
C ASN A 172 37.97 -6.05 -17.78
N GLY A 173 37.48 -5.54 -16.64
CA GLY A 173 36.62 -6.30 -15.72
C GLY A 173 37.40 -7.23 -14.80
N THR A 174 38.72 -7.06 -14.71
CA THR A 174 39.57 -7.82 -13.77
C THR A 174 39.39 -7.34 -12.33
N GLU A 175 39.01 -6.08 -12.14
CA GLU A 175 38.66 -5.47 -10.86
C GLU A 175 37.35 -4.69 -11.00
N LEU A 176 36.48 -4.74 -9.98
CA LEU A 176 35.28 -3.93 -9.92
C LEU A 176 35.57 -2.59 -9.21
N PRO A 177 35.12 -1.45 -9.75
CA PRO A 177 35.24 -0.16 -9.07
C PRO A 177 34.64 -0.20 -7.67
N SER A 178 35.31 0.38 -6.67
CA SER A 178 34.70 0.57 -5.34
C SER A 178 34.00 1.92 -5.26
N PHE A 179 32.80 1.97 -4.66
CA PHE A 179 32.04 3.21 -4.51
C PHE A 179 32.85 4.28 -3.81
N ARG A 180 33.47 3.93 -2.68
CA ARG A 180 34.34 4.84 -1.92
C ARG A 180 35.51 5.37 -2.76
N PHE A 181 36.14 4.49 -3.53
CA PHE A 181 37.29 4.89 -4.34
C PHE A 181 36.85 5.83 -5.48
N VAL A 182 35.74 5.53 -6.16
CA VAL A 182 35.18 6.39 -7.21
C VAL A 182 34.84 7.78 -6.66
N MET A 183 34.29 7.87 -5.45
CA MET A 183 34.01 9.16 -4.82
C MET A 183 35.27 9.91 -4.39
N GLY A 184 36.37 9.21 -4.09
CA GLY A 184 37.66 9.83 -3.77
C GLY A 184 38.43 10.36 -4.97
N MET A 185 37.99 10.08 -6.20
CA MET A 185 38.71 10.46 -7.44
C MET A 185 38.82 11.98 -7.63
N ASP A 186 37.94 12.76 -7.01
CA ASP A 186 37.90 14.23 -7.14
C ASP A 186 39.23 14.89 -6.76
N SER A 187 39.91 14.36 -5.74
CA SER A 187 41.20 14.88 -5.26
C SER A 187 42.39 14.63 -6.20
N ALA A 188 42.24 13.70 -7.15
CA ALA A 188 43.31 13.26 -8.04
C ALA A 188 43.06 13.67 -9.51
N ALA A 189 41.88 14.20 -9.82
CA ALA A 189 41.50 14.58 -11.18
C ALA A 189 41.91 16.04 -11.48
N ASP A 190 42.39 16.30 -12.69
CA ASP A 190 42.90 17.62 -13.09
C ASP A 190 41.79 18.66 -13.38
N HIS A 191 40.56 18.44 -12.89
CA HIS A 191 39.36 19.30 -13.04
C HIS A 191 39.05 19.76 -14.48
N ALA A 192 39.45 18.99 -15.50
CA ALA A 192 39.23 19.32 -16.92
C ALA A 192 37.75 19.28 -17.35
N LEU A 193 36.89 18.65 -16.53
CA LEU A 193 35.46 18.47 -16.79
C LEU A 193 34.63 19.32 -15.82
N SER A 194 33.43 19.70 -16.25
CA SER A 194 32.47 20.37 -15.36
C SER A 194 32.06 19.44 -14.21
N ASP A 195 31.69 20.01 -13.05
CA ASP A 195 31.24 19.24 -11.89
C ASP A 195 30.04 18.32 -12.22
N GLU A 196 29.13 18.79 -13.07
CA GLU A 196 27.98 18.02 -13.54
C GLU A 196 28.41 16.84 -14.42
N SER A 197 29.28 17.08 -15.42
CA SER A 197 29.80 16.02 -16.28
C SER A 197 30.58 14.97 -15.47
N TRP A 198 31.37 15.41 -14.49
CA TRP A 198 32.14 14.53 -13.64
C TRP A 198 31.27 13.69 -12.71
N ARG A 199 30.23 14.31 -12.12
CA ARG A 199 29.20 13.60 -11.35
C ARG A 199 28.55 12.51 -12.19
N MET A 200 28.19 12.81 -13.44
CA MET A 200 27.58 11.82 -14.33
C MET A 200 28.54 10.68 -14.64
N ILE A 201 29.79 10.96 -14.97
CA ILE A 201 30.81 9.93 -15.20
C ILE A 201 30.97 9.01 -13.98
N LYS A 202 31.02 9.57 -12.76
CA LYS A 202 31.07 8.78 -11.52
C LYS A 202 29.86 7.85 -11.40
N TRP A 203 28.64 8.34 -11.68
CA TRP A 203 27.44 7.50 -11.66
C TRP A 203 27.49 6.40 -12.72
N GLY A 204 28.00 6.70 -13.91
CA GLY A 204 28.13 5.74 -15.00
C GLY A 204 29.16 4.65 -14.72
N ILE A 205 30.23 4.95 -13.98
CA ILE A 205 31.18 3.95 -13.47
C ILE A 205 30.49 3.02 -12.46
N ILE A 206 29.73 3.57 -11.50
CA ILE A 206 29.00 2.80 -10.49
C ILE A 206 27.90 1.93 -11.13
N SER A 207 27.18 2.47 -12.11
CA SER A 207 26.19 1.72 -12.90
C SER A 207 26.85 0.61 -13.74
N SER A 208 28.02 0.88 -14.31
CA SER A 208 28.80 -0.15 -15.03
C SER A 208 29.26 -1.27 -14.09
N ARG A 209 29.69 -0.92 -12.88
CA ARG A 209 30.03 -1.87 -11.82
C ARG A 209 28.84 -2.75 -11.47
N PHE A 210 27.66 -2.15 -11.28
CA PHE A 210 26.43 -2.88 -11.00
C PHE A 210 26.17 -3.95 -12.06
N VAL A 211 26.19 -3.57 -13.33
CA VAL A 211 25.97 -4.49 -14.46
C VAL A 211 27.00 -5.63 -14.44
N ARG A 212 28.30 -5.32 -14.31
CA ARG A 212 29.37 -6.34 -14.29
C ARG A 212 29.28 -7.28 -13.08
N TYR A 213 28.91 -6.76 -11.92
CA TYR A 213 28.74 -7.56 -10.71
C TYR A 213 27.66 -8.63 -10.92
N ILE A 214 26.54 -8.24 -11.55
CA ILE A 214 25.43 -9.17 -11.83
C ILE A 214 25.79 -10.13 -12.98
N GLN A 215 26.41 -9.64 -14.07
CA GLN A 215 26.74 -10.41 -15.29
C GLN A 215 27.92 -11.41 -15.17
N SER A 216 28.33 -11.84 -13.97
CA SER A 216 29.56 -12.64 -13.74
C SER A 216 29.69 -13.98 -14.50
N CYS A 217 28.72 -14.40 -15.32
CA CYS A 217 28.84 -15.49 -16.28
C CYS A 217 28.45 -15.02 -17.69
N SER A 218 29.39 -15.12 -18.63
CA SER A 218 29.28 -14.68 -20.02
C SER A 218 28.25 -15.52 -20.80
N THR A 219 27.02 -15.02 -20.90
CA THR A 219 26.18 -15.02 -22.11
C THR A 219 24.83 -14.43 -21.71
N PHE A 220 24.52 -13.22 -22.19
CA PHE A 220 23.18 -12.67 -22.10
C PHE A 220 22.27 -13.51 -23.02
N THR A 221 21.77 -14.62 -22.49
CA THR A 221 20.69 -15.36 -23.13
C THR A 221 19.41 -14.84 -22.53
N ASN A 222 18.56 -14.23 -23.35
CA ASN A 222 17.16 -14.02 -23.00
C ASN A 222 16.56 -15.40 -22.73
N VAL A 223 16.66 -15.88 -21.49
CA VAL A 223 15.97 -17.10 -21.07
C VAL A 223 14.49 -16.75 -21.08
N SER A 224 13.83 -17.07 -22.18
CA SER A 224 12.40 -16.86 -22.32
C SER A 224 11.66 -17.63 -21.21
N LEU A 225 10.53 -17.08 -20.75
CA LEU A 225 9.59 -17.69 -19.82
C LEU A 225 9.30 -19.19 -20.14
N SER A 226 9.41 -19.59 -21.40
CA SER A 226 9.22 -20.96 -21.86
C SER A 226 10.26 -21.96 -21.31
N HIS A 227 11.51 -21.57 -21.09
CA HIS A 227 12.55 -22.49 -20.60
C HIS A 227 12.33 -22.87 -19.12
N ALA A 228 11.93 -21.92 -18.28
CA ALA A 228 11.57 -22.18 -16.88
C ALA A 228 10.33 -23.07 -16.77
N LYS A 229 9.30 -22.84 -17.61
CA LYS A 229 8.11 -23.71 -17.68
C LYS A 229 8.46 -25.14 -18.04
N THR A 230 9.26 -25.34 -19.09
CA THR A 230 9.65 -26.69 -19.54
C THR A 230 10.43 -27.44 -18.47
N PHE A 231 11.32 -26.77 -17.73
CA PHE A 231 12.07 -27.39 -16.64
C PHE A 231 11.19 -27.76 -15.43
N LEU A 232 10.26 -26.88 -15.03
CA LEU A 232 9.31 -27.18 -13.95
C LEU A 232 8.38 -28.34 -14.34
N HIS A 233 7.96 -28.40 -15.61
CA HIS A 233 7.17 -29.53 -16.12
C HIS A 233 7.95 -30.85 -16.14
N ALA A 234 9.25 -30.83 -16.45
CA ALA A 234 10.09 -32.03 -16.45
C ALA A 234 10.24 -32.62 -15.04
N ASN A 235 10.56 -31.80 -14.03
CA ASN A 235 10.77 -32.29 -12.66
C ASN A 235 9.49 -32.76 -11.95
N LYS A 236 8.31 -32.27 -12.32
CA LYS A 236 7.03 -32.75 -11.75
C LYS A 236 6.67 -34.18 -12.17
N ASN A 237 7.24 -34.68 -13.27
CA ASN A 237 6.85 -35.96 -13.86
C ASN A 237 7.76 -37.15 -13.49
N ASP A 238 8.91 -36.91 -12.87
CA ASP A 238 9.93 -37.97 -12.66
C ASP A 238 9.84 -38.71 -11.31
N SER A 239 8.95 -38.31 -10.38
CA SER A 239 8.78 -38.96 -9.07
C SER A 239 7.36 -39.49 -8.85
N THR A 240 7.24 -40.81 -8.63
CA THR A 240 5.96 -41.49 -8.31
C THR A 240 5.31 -40.93 -7.05
N ASN A 241 6.10 -40.60 -6.02
CA ASN A 241 5.57 -40.06 -4.76
C ASN A 241 5.05 -38.63 -4.94
N HIS A 242 5.66 -37.85 -5.83
CA HIS A 242 5.17 -36.51 -6.15
C HIS A 242 3.84 -36.53 -6.91
N HIS A 243 3.66 -37.53 -7.80
CA HIS A 243 2.40 -37.75 -8.48
C HIS A 243 1.28 -38.11 -7.49
N GLU A 244 1.54 -39.05 -6.58
CA GLU A 244 0.58 -39.43 -5.53
C GLU A 244 0.19 -38.23 -4.66
N PHE A 245 1.17 -37.42 -4.22
CA PHE A 245 0.90 -36.19 -3.49
C PHE A 245 -0.02 -35.23 -4.26
N CYS A 246 0.30 -34.93 -5.52
CA CYS A 246 -0.52 -34.05 -6.36
C CYS A 246 -1.94 -34.60 -6.57
N GLU A 247 -2.08 -35.91 -6.69
CA GLU A 247 -3.38 -36.58 -6.81
C GLU A 247 -4.19 -36.41 -5.52
N GLN A 248 -3.59 -36.63 -4.34
CA GLN A 248 -4.29 -36.44 -3.06
C GLN A 248 -4.71 -34.98 -2.84
N VAL A 249 -3.84 -34.01 -3.16
CA VAL A 249 -4.18 -32.57 -3.09
C VAL A 249 -5.35 -32.25 -4.02
N SER A 250 -5.29 -32.72 -5.27
CA SER A 250 -6.35 -32.47 -6.26
C SER A 250 -7.67 -33.13 -5.87
N SER A 251 -7.62 -34.36 -5.37
CA SER A 251 -8.76 -35.13 -4.89
C SER A 251 -9.43 -34.47 -3.68
N LEU A 252 -8.64 -33.99 -2.71
CA LEU A 252 -9.15 -33.25 -1.55
C LEU A 252 -9.75 -31.91 -1.98
N LYS A 253 -9.08 -31.16 -2.87
CA LYS A 253 -9.56 -29.88 -3.38
C LYS A 253 -10.91 -30.00 -4.11
N GLN A 254 -10.99 -30.91 -5.08
CA GLN A 254 -12.22 -31.11 -5.86
C GLN A 254 -13.39 -31.52 -4.97
N TRP A 255 -13.14 -32.43 -4.01
CA TRP A 255 -14.16 -32.84 -3.06
C TRP A 255 -14.58 -31.69 -2.15
N TYR A 256 -13.62 -30.93 -1.62
CA TYR A 256 -13.88 -29.75 -0.79
C TYR A 256 -14.76 -28.74 -1.52
N GLU A 257 -14.40 -28.37 -2.75
CA GLU A 257 -15.15 -27.42 -3.58
C GLU A 257 -16.58 -27.90 -3.86
N ALA A 258 -16.76 -29.21 -4.13
CA ALA A 258 -18.07 -29.80 -4.38
C ALA A 258 -19.02 -29.75 -3.17
N VAL A 259 -18.49 -29.83 -1.95
CA VAL A 259 -19.30 -29.85 -0.72
C VAL A 259 -19.31 -28.52 0.03
N SER A 260 -18.45 -27.55 -0.30
CA SER A 260 -18.25 -26.33 0.49
C SER A 260 -19.54 -25.54 0.73
N TYR A 261 -20.41 -25.47 -0.29
CA TYR A 261 -21.67 -24.71 -0.27
C TYR A 261 -22.90 -25.55 0.11
N THR A 262 -22.70 -26.70 0.75
CA THR A 262 -23.79 -27.58 1.20
C THR A 262 -23.80 -27.72 2.71
N SER A 263 -24.96 -28.09 3.26
CA SER A 263 -25.07 -28.40 4.69
C SER A 263 -24.26 -29.65 5.05
N LYS A 264 -23.39 -29.51 6.05
CA LYS A 264 -22.46 -30.58 6.42
C LYS A 264 -23.16 -31.63 7.29
N SER A 265 -22.73 -32.87 7.10
CA SER A 265 -23.24 -34.03 7.81
C SER A 265 -22.08 -34.75 8.49
N VAL A 266 -22.39 -35.70 9.37
CA VAL A 266 -21.36 -36.55 10.00
C VAL A 266 -20.60 -37.37 8.95
N SER A 267 -21.28 -37.78 7.87
CA SER A 267 -20.61 -38.48 6.76
C SER A 267 -19.59 -37.59 6.04
N HIS A 268 -19.89 -36.29 5.89
CA HIS A 268 -18.94 -35.34 5.32
C HIS A 268 -17.70 -35.20 6.20
N LYS A 269 -17.89 -35.17 7.54
CA LYS A 269 -16.79 -35.11 8.49
C LYS A 269 -15.83 -36.30 8.34
N ASN A 270 -16.38 -37.51 8.38
CA ASN A 270 -15.58 -38.73 8.29
C ASN A 270 -14.81 -38.82 6.95
N GLU A 271 -15.43 -38.41 5.84
CA GLU A 271 -14.77 -38.41 4.53
C GLU A 271 -13.68 -37.33 4.44
N PHE A 272 -13.87 -36.15 5.04
CA PHE A 272 -12.85 -35.11 5.12
C PHE A 272 -11.63 -35.61 5.90
N GLU A 273 -11.84 -36.15 7.10
CA GLU A 273 -10.77 -36.66 7.96
C GLU A 273 -9.99 -37.80 7.28
N LYS A 274 -10.68 -38.69 6.57
CA LYS A 274 -10.05 -39.73 5.76
C LYS A 274 -9.15 -39.15 4.67
N ARG A 275 -9.61 -38.13 3.94
CA ARG A 275 -8.82 -37.49 2.87
C ARG A 275 -7.63 -36.71 3.43
N LEU A 276 -7.79 -36.04 4.57
CA LEU A 276 -6.68 -35.42 5.29
C LEU A 276 -5.62 -36.44 5.67
N ALA A 277 -6.03 -37.59 6.24
CA ALA A 277 -5.10 -38.66 6.60
C ALA A 277 -4.40 -39.28 5.37
N ASN A 278 -5.06 -39.32 4.21
CA ASN A 278 -4.40 -39.73 2.96
C ASN A 278 -3.35 -38.73 2.50
N LEU A 279 -3.67 -37.42 2.56
CA LEU A 279 -2.73 -36.36 2.21
C LEU A 279 -1.52 -36.35 3.16
N GLU A 280 -1.75 -36.52 4.46
CA GLU A 280 -0.70 -36.61 5.47
C GLU A 280 0.27 -37.76 5.18
N ARG A 281 -0.26 -38.96 4.87
CA ARG A 281 0.57 -40.10 4.43
C ARG A 281 1.34 -39.85 3.13
N ALA A 282 0.73 -39.15 2.17
CA ALA A 282 1.40 -38.82 0.92
C ALA A 282 2.56 -37.83 1.13
N ILE A 283 2.38 -36.88 2.06
CA ILE A 283 3.43 -35.94 2.49
C ILE A 283 4.56 -36.69 3.21
N GLU A 284 4.25 -37.61 4.11
CA GLU A 284 5.27 -38.45 4.78
C GLU A 284 6.09 -39.30 3.80
N GLY A 285 5.53 -39.62 2.62
CA GLY A 285 6.21 -40.31 1.53
C GLY A 285 7.11 -39.43 0.67
N LEU A 286 7.06 -38.09 0.82
CA LEU A 286 7.96 -37.18 0.12
C LEU A 286 9.37 -37.20 0.75
N PRO A 287 10.42 -36.89 -0.04
CA PRO A 287 11.74 -36.61 0.51
C PRO A 287 11.67 -35.53 1.60
N SER A 288 12.39 -35.73 2.71
CA SER A 288 12.38 -34.83 3.87
C SER A 288 12.77 -33.38 3.58
N GLU A 289 13.43 -33.15 2.43
CA GLU A 289 13.86 -31.84 1.95
C GLU A 289 12.74 -31.04 1.26
N ILE A 290 11.63 -31.70 0.89
CA ILE A 290 10.47 -31.08 0.24
C ILE A 290 9.42 -30.78 1.30
N GLU A 291 9.27 -29.50 1.64
CA GLU A 291 8.24 -29.04 2.57
C GLU A 291 6.96 -28.66 1.83
N ALA A 292 5.95 -29.53 1.88
CA ALA A 292 4.65 -29.34 1.24
C ALA A 292 3.46 -29.28 2.22
N ASP A 293 3.75 -29.16 3.52
CA ASP A 293 2.76 -29.26 4.62
C ASP A 293 1.69 -28.15 4.59
N HIS A 294 1.94 -27.05 3.87
CA HIS A 294 1.04 -25.91 3.79
C HIS A 294 -0.36 -26.30 3.28
N TYR A 295 -0.50 -27.27 2.36
CA TYR A 295 -1.82 -27.78 1.96
C TYR A 295 -2.53 -28.49 3.12
N LEU A 296 -1.83 -29.38 3.81
CA LEU A 296 -2.40 -30.13 4.94
C LEU A 296 -2.85 -29.18 6.04
N LEU A 297 -2.00 -28.22 6.43
CA LEU A 297 -2.29 -27.22 7.44
C LEU A 297 -3.48 -26.33 7.04
N TRP A 298 -3.54 -25.93 5.77
CA TRP A 298 -4.65 -25.12 5.26
C TRP A 298 -5.99 -25.87 5.33
N TYR A 299 -6.03 -27.13 4.92
CA TYR A 299 -7.26 -27.93 5.01
C TYR A 299 -7.59 -28.33 6.46
N LYS A 300 -6.61 -28.51 7.35
CA LYS A 300 -6.85 -28.63 8.80
C LYS A 300 -7.52 -27.37 9.34
N ALA A 301 -7.05 -26.17 8.94
CA ALA A 301 -7.67 -24.91 9.34
C ALA A 301 -9.15 -24.81 8.89
N ARG A 302 -9.44 -25.14 7.62
CA ARG A 302 -10.81 -25.18 7.08
C ARG A 302 -11.69 -26.19 7.82
N HIS A 303 -11.14 -27.35 8.18
CA HIS A 303 -11.84 -28.36 8.97
C HIS A 303 -12.17 -27.86 10.39
N SER A 304 -11.24 -27.15 11.04
CA SER A 304 -11.47 -26.52 12.34
C SER A 304 -12.55 -25.43 12.27
N ILE A 305 -12.62 -24.65 11.17
CA ILE A 305 -13.75 -23.74 10.92
C ILE A 305 -15.07 -24.52 10.90
N TRP A 306 -15.20 -25.56 10.07
CA TRP A 306 -16.46 -26.32 10.01
C TRP A 306 -16.85 -26.96 11.35
N SER A 307 -15.86 -27.22 12.20
CA SER A 307 -16.03 -27.75 13.56
C SER A 307 -16.38 -26.70 14.61
N GLY A 308 -16.36 -25.41 14.28
CA GLY A 308 -16.63 -24.32 15.22
C GLY A 308 -15.41 -23.89 16.07
N GLU A 309 -14.23 -24.47 15.83
CA GLU A 309 -13.01 -24.26 16.61
C GLU A 309 -12.16 -23.14 16.01
N LEU A 310 -12.59 -21.90 16.22
CA LEU A 310 -12.02 -20.72 15.54
C LEU A 310 -10.58 -20.39 15.98
N THR A 311 -10.22 -20.66 17.24
CA THR A 311 -8.86 -20.44 17.75
C THR A 311 -7.88 -21.42 17.13
N GLU A 312 -8.25 -22.69 17.06
CA GLU A 312 -7.44 -23.75 16.43
C GLU A 312 -7.29 -23.48 14.93
N ALA A 313 -8.38 -23.06 14.26
CA ALA A 313 -8.32 -22.65 12.85
C ALA A 313 -7.28 -21.53 12.64
N ASN A 314 -7.26 -20.50 13.51
CA ASN A 314 -6.28 -19.40 13.42
C ASN A 314 -4.84 -19.88 13.58
N GLU A 315 -4.58 -20.85 14.47
CA GLU A 315 -3.25 -21.44 14.64
C GLU A 315 -2.81 -22.23 13.39
N TYR A 316 -3.70 -23.03 12.81
CA TYR A 316 -3.40 -23.75 11.58
C TYR A 316 -3.19 -22.80 10.39
N TYR A 317 -3.96 -21.72 10.29
CA TYR A 317 -3.75 -20.69 9.26
C TYR A 317 -2.39 -19.99 9.42
N GLN A 318 -1.95 -19.70 10.64
CA GLN A 318 -0.62 -19.14 10.90
C GLN A 318 0.50 -20.07 10.43
N GLN A 319 0.36 -21.37 10.71
CA GLN A 319 1.30 -22.39 10.28
C GLN A 319 1.29 -22.55 8.76
N ALA A 320 0.10 -22.63 8.14
CA ALA A 320 -0.06 -22.76 6.69
C ALA A 320 0.55 -21.56 5.94
N PHE A 321 0.29 -20.34 6.41
CA PHE A 321 0.88 -19.12 5.86
C PHE A 321 2.41 -19.14 5.93
N THR A 322 2.97 -19.49 7.09
CA THR A 322 4.43 -19.55 7.29
C THR A 322 5.06 -20.65 6.42
N ALA A 323 4.39 -21.79 6.28
CA ALA A 323 4.87 -22.90 5.45
C ALA A 323 4.83 -22.57 3.94
N ALA A 324 3.83 -21.80 3.48
CA ALA A 324 3.70 -21.38 2.07
C ALA A 324 4.65 -20.23 1.68
N LEU A 325 5.07 -19.40 2.64
CA LEU A 325 5.92 -18.23 2.39
C LEU A 325 7.26 -18.63 1.75
N TYR A 326 7.67 -17.88 0.74
CA TYR A 326 8.77 -18.21 -0.19
C TYR A 326 8.75 -19.63 -0.80
N ARG A 327 7.58 -20.27 -0.95
CA ARG A 327 7.38 -21.53 -1.69
C ARG A 327 6.26 -21.47 -2.74
N GLU A 328 5.05 -21.11 -2.33
CA GLU A 328 3.84 -21.14 -3.17
C GLU A 328 3.12 -19.80 -3.06
N HIS A 329 3.15 -18.95 -4.10
CA HIS A 329 2.58 -17.60 -4.07
C HIS A 329 1.42 -17.42 -5.04
N SER A 330 0.96 -18.51 -5.66
CA SER A 330 -0.17 -18.44 -6.57
C SER A 330 -1.39 -17.87 -5.85
N LYS A 331 -2.18 -17.11 -6.60
CA LYS A 331 -3.45 -16.58 -6.09
C LYS A 331 -4.38 -17.70 -5.61
N ALA A 332 -4.28 -18.88 -6.21
CA ALA A 332 -5.11 -20.05 -5.90
C ALA A 332 -4.78 -20.71 -4.55
N VAL A 333 -3.60 -20.47 -3.98
CA VAL A 333 -3.16 -21.09 -2.72
C VAL A 333 -2.84 -20.02 -1.69
N LEU A 334 -1.69 -19.35 -1.75
CA LEU A 334 -1.32 -18.34 -0.74
C LEU A 334 -2.29 -17.15 -0.73
N GLY A 335 -2.80 -16.74 -1.89
CA GLY A 335 -3.82 -15.69 -1.96
C GLY A 335 -5.07 -16.04 -1.16
N GLU A 336 -5.58 -17.27 -1.31
CA GLU A 336 -6.74 -17.76 -0.56
C GLU A 336 -6.42 -18.06 0.91
N ILE A 337 -5.24 -18.61 1.22
CA ILE A 337 -4.77 -18.76 2.62
C ILE A 337 -4.81 -17.40 3.30
N ILE A 338 -4.23 -16.36 2.69
CA ILE A 338 -4.21 -15.01 3.26
C ILE A 338 -5.63 -14.47 3.43
N LYS A 339 -6.47 -14.59 2.40
CA LYS A 339 -7.86 -14.12 2.42
C LYS A 339 -8.67 -14.74 3.55
N GLU A 340 -8.65 -16.07 3.67
CA GLU A 340 -9.35 -16.79 4.73
C GLU A 340 -8.77 -16.46 6.11
N SER A 341 -7.44 -16.40 6.21
CA SER A 341 -6.74 -16.06 7.45
C SER A 341 -7.10 -14.66 7.95
N LEU A 342 -7.25 -13.67 7.06
CA LEU A 342 -7.65 -12.30 7.44
C LEU A 342 -9.04 -12.30 8.10
N LEU A 343 -9.98 -13.07 7.55
CA LEU A 343 -11.34 -13.20 8.10
C LEU A 343 -11.31 -13.89 9.47
N VAL A 344 -10.59 -15.01 9.59
CA VAL A 344 -10.51 -15.82 10.81
C VAL A 344 -9.77 -15.09 11.93
N ALA A 345 -8.62 -14.48 11.62
CA ALA A 345 -7.82 -13.72 12.58
C ALA A 345 -8.55 -12.47 13.10
N ALA A 346 -9.35 -11.82 12.24
CA ALA A 346 -10.19 -10.70 12.64
C ALA A 346 -11.40 -11.14 13.49
N HIS A 347 -12.02 -12.28 13.17
CA HIS A 347 -13.25 -12.74 13.85
C HIS A 347 -13.01 -13.39 15.22
N GLN A 348 -11.75 -13.59 15.63
CA GLN A 348 -11.41 -14.01 17.00
C GLN A 348 -12.11 -13.15 18.07
N ALA A 349 -12.35 -13.72 19.25
CA ALA A 349 -12.91 -12.97 20.39
C ALA A 349 -12.13 -11.68 20.66
N ARG A 350 -10.80 -11.77 20.61
CA ARG A 350 -9.87 -10.65 20.47
C ARG A 350 -9.11 -10.81 19.14
N PRO A 351 -9.24 -9.87 18.18
CA PRO A 351 -8.55 -9.97 16.90
C PRO A 351 -7.04 -10.17 17.04
N ASP A 352 -6.49 -11.08 16.25
CA ASP A 352 -5.05 -11.34 16.21
C ASP A 352 -4.34 -10.29 15.34
N LEU A 353 -4.10 -9.12 15.94
CA LEU A 353 -3.49 -7.99 15.25
C LEU A 353 -2.06 -8.26 14.77
N VAL A 354 -1.35 -9.21 15.40
CA VAL A 354 0.01 -9.57 14.99
C VAL A 354 -0.04 -10.34 13.68
N PHE A 355 -0.89 -11.37 13.63
CA PHE A 355 -1.04 -12.16 12.41
C PHE A 355 -1.67 -11.35 11.26
N LEU A 356 -2.69 -10.53 11.55
CA LEU A 356 -3.27 -9.63 10.55
C LEU A 356 -2.21 -8.72 9.89
N LYS A 357 -1.28 -8.14 10.67
CA LYS A 357 -0.20 -7.33 10.11
C LYS A 357 0.74 -8.14 9.20
N ARG A 358 1.10 -9.36 9.60
CA ARG A 358 1.92 -10.28 8.78
C ARG A 358 1.25 -10.58 7.43
N LEU A 359 -0.04 -10.92 7.47
CA LEU A 359 -0.86 -11.19 6.28
C LEU A 359 -0.92 -9.98 5.35
N LYS A 360 -1.23 -8.79 5.87
CA LYS A 360 -1.25 -7.56 5.08
C LYS A 360 0.12 -7.21 4.48
N THR A 361 1.20 -7.39 5.24
CA THR A 361 2.57 -7.19 4.72
C THR A 361 2.86 -8.12 3.54
N ALA A 362 2.43 -9.39 3.61
CA ALA A 362 2.54 -10.30 2.47
C ALA A 362 1.66 -9.88 1.28
N GLN A 363 0.45 -9.36 1.50
CA GLN A 363 -0.36 -8.80 0.40
C GLN A 363 0.33 -7.62 -0.29
N ILE A 364 0.97 -6.74 0.49
CA ILE A 364 1.69 -5.58 -0.05
C ILE A 364 2.86 -6.04 -0.91
N TYR A 365 3.73 -6.90 -0.38
CA TYR A 365 4.94 -7.31 -1.11
C TYR A 365 4.68 -8.25 -2.26
N PHE A 366 3.86 -9.28 -2.03
CA PHE A 366 3.71 -10.35 -3.01
C PHE A 366 2.53 -10.10 -3.90
N PHE A 367 1.44 -9.50 -3.42
CA PHE A 367 0.23 -9.29 -4.22
C PHE A 367 0.08 -7.86 -4.75
N ASN A 368 1.12 -7.03 -4.60
CA ASN A 368 1.14 -5.62 -5.01
C ASN A 368 -0.04 -4.81 -4.42
N GLU A 369 -0.51 -5.18 -3.22
CA GLU A 369 -1.55 -4.41 -2.55
C GLU A 369 -0.98 -3.09 -2.04
N LEU A 370 -1.71 -2.00 -2.27
CA LEU A 370 -1.29 -0.68 -1.83
C LEU A 370 -1.48 -0.52 -0.32
N MET A 371 -0.57 0.22 0.31
CA MET A 371 -0.67 0.57 1.73
C MET A 371 -1.92 1.44 2.00
N PRO A 372 -2.40 1.51 3.26
CA PRO A 372 -3.46 2.43 3.66
C PRO A 372 -3.11 3.89 3.32
N ALA A 373 -4.12 4.72 3.07
CA ALA A 373 -3.90 6.14 2.71
C ALA A 373 -3.08 6.89 3.79
N ARG A 374 -3.41 6.68 5.06
CA ARG A 374 -2.58 7.09 6.21
C ARG A 374 -1.67 5.94 6.64
N TYR A 375 -0.57 5.77 5.93
CA TYR A 375 0.42 4.73 6.27
C TYR A 375 1.58 5.24 7.12
N LEU A 376 1.86 6.54 7.16
CA LEU A 376 2.93 7.12 7.99
C LEU A 376 2.34 7.84 9.20
N GLU A 377 2.72 7.40 10.41
CA GLU A 377 2.50 8.18 11.63
C GLU A 377 3.59 9.26 11.73
N GLU A 378 3.21 10.53 11.58
CA GLU A 378 4.11 11.69 11.65
C GLU A 378 5.01 11.62 12.89
N GLY A 379 6.34 11.69 12.67
CA GLY A 379 7.34 11.70 13.75
C GLY A 379 7.68 10.35 14.38
N SER A 380 6.97 9.26 14.07
CA SER A 380 7.21 7.94 14.69
C SER A 380 8.20 7.03 13.94
N GLY A 381 8.35 7.24 12.62
CA GLY A 381 9.07 6.34 11.73
C GLY A 381 8.40 4.96 11.55
N LYS A 382 7.17 4.78 12.06
CA LYS A 382 6.40 3.53 11.98
C LYS A 382 5.32 3.61 10.90
N TYR A 383 5.18 2.50 10.19
CA TYR A 383 4.23 2.33 9.11
C TYR A 383 2.98 1.61 9.61
N GLN A 384 1.84 2.24 9.40
CA GLN A 384 0.52 1.65 9.61
C GLN A 384 0.19 0.73 8.43
N VAL A 385 0.22 -0.58 8.70
CA VAL A 385 -0.06 -1.63 7.70
C VAL A 385 -1.56 -1.92 7.55
N LEU A 386 -2.33 -1.74 8.63
CA LEU A 386 -3.78 -1.97 8.69
C LEU A 386 -4.51 -0.63 8.80
N ALA A 387 -5.51 -0.39 7.96
CA ALA A 387 -6.35 0.79 8.10
C ALA A 387 -7.25 0.70 9.35
N ASN A 388 -7.72 1.86 9.85
CA ASN A 388 -8.44 1.96 11.13
C ASN A 388 -9.75 1.14 11.19
N ASN A 389 -10.40 0.88 10.06
CA ASN A 389 -11.66 0.14 9.96
C ASN A 389 -11.52 -1.23 9.27
N GLU A 390 -10.31 -1.62 8.88
CA GLU A 390 -10.09 -2.80 8.05
C GLU A 390 -10.35 -4.10 8.81
N VAL A 391 -9.95 -4.16 10.09
CA VAL A 391 -10.26 -5.31 10.96
C VAL A 391 -11.77 -5.49 11.10
N GLU A 392 -12.50 -4.39 11.27
CA GLU A 392 -13.96 -4.42 11.37
C GLU A 392 -14.60 -4.94 10.09
N ALA A 393 -14.08 -4.52 8.93
CA ALA A 393 -14.56 -4.97 7.62
C ALA A 393 -14.41 -6.48 7.43
N TYR A 394 -13.29 -7.07 7.87
CA TYR A 394 -13.12 -8.51 7.85
C TYR A 394 -14.09 -9.23 8.81
N ARG A 395 -14.35 -8.65 9.99
CA ARG A 395 -15.28 -9.23 10.98
C ARG A 395 -16.71 -9.29 10.46
N THR A 396 -17.17 -8.25 9.79
CA THR A 396 -18.53 -8.17 9.25
C THR A 396 -18.75 -9.16 8.11
N GLU A 397 -17.72 -9.37 7.29
CA GLU A 397 -17.81 -10.22 6.10
C GLU A 397 -17.52 -11.71 6.40
N PHE A 398 -17.01 -12.05 7.59
CA PHE A 398 -16.72 -13.43 7.98
C PHE A 398 -17.86 -14.41 7.68
N LYS A 399 -19.09 -14.08 8.08
CA LYS A 399 -20.28 -14.94 7.87
C LYS A 399 -20.65 -15.12 6.40
N ARG A 400 -20.30 -14.17 5.54
CA ARG A 400 -20.54 -14.28 4.09
C ARG A 400 -19.67 -15.38 3.47
N TYR A 401 -18.41 -15.49 3.94
CA TYR A 401 -17.48 -16.53 3.49
C TYR A 401 -17.64 -17.85 4.23
N PHE A 402 -18.04 -17.81 5.51
CA PHE A 402 -18.26 -18.98 6.35
C PHE A 402 -19.67 -18.98 6.98
N PRO A 403 -20.73 -19.26 6.19
CA PRO A 403 -22.10 -19.34 6.70
C PRO A 403 -22.29 -20.46 7.75
N ASP A 404 -23.17 -20.22 8.72
CA ASP A 404 -23.55 -21.20 9.74
C ASP A 404 -24.07 -22.50 9.11
N GLU A 405 -24.82 -22.37 8.01
CA GLU A 405 -25.43 -23.47 7.24
C GLU A 405 -24.41 -24.42 6.61
N HIS A 406 -23.18 -23.96 6.40
CA HIS A 406 -22.11 -24.72 5.78
C HIS A 406 -21.15 -25.35 6.80
N CYS A 407 -21.38 -25.14 8.10
CA CYS A 407 -20.63 -25.78 9.18
C CYS A 407 -21.28 -27.12 9.59
N TYR A 408 -20.60 -27.89 10.45
CA TYR A 408 -21.20 -29.10 11.03
C TYR A 408 -22.41 -28.76 11.92
N PRO A 409 -23.33 -29.72 12.14
CA PRO A 409 -24.56 -29.47 12.88
C PRO A 409 -24.31 -28.87 14.29
N GLY A 410 -25.04 -27.79 14.61
CA GLY A 410 -24.99 -27.15 15.92
C GLY A 410 -24.07 -25.93 16.02
N ILE A 411 -23.26 -25.66 14.99
CA ILE A 411 -22.37 -24.49 14.97
C ILE A 411 -23.12 -23.23 14.54
N LYS A 412 -22.92 -22.15 15.30
CA LYS A 412 -23.44 -20.81 14.97
C LYS A 412 -22.40 -19.77 15.28
N TRP A 413 -22.02 -18.97 14.29
CA TRP A 413 -21.06 -17.90 14.51
C TRP A 413 -21.71 -16.66 15.10
N SER A 414 -20.90 -15.89 15.83
CA SER A 414 -21.31 -14.60 16.35
C SER A 414 -21.58 -13.62 15.19
N VAL A 415 -22.68 -12.88 15.24
CA VAL A 415 -22.93 -11.81 14.27
C VAL A 415 -22.25 -10.56 14.80
N TYR A 416 -21.22 -10.11 14.11
CA TYR A 416 -20.57 -8.85 14.43
C TYR A 416 -21.36 -7.70 13.81
N LYS A 417 -21.79 -6.75 14.62
CA LYS A 417 -22.61 -5.62 14.16
C LYS A 417 -21.70 -4.56 13.57
N GLN A 418 -21.95 -4.20 12.32
CA GLN A 418 -21.23 -3.16 11.60
C GLN A 418 -21.33 -1.81 12.34
N LYS A 419 -20.20 -1.10 12.44
CA LYS A 419 -20.11 0.21 13.12
C LYS A 419 -20.26 1.41 12.19
N VAL A 420 -20.24 1.17 10.89
CA VAL A 420 -20.16 2.19 9.83
C VAL A 420 -21.17 1.84 8.74
N GLY A 421 -22.24 2.64 8.57
CA GLY A 421 -23.31 2.45 7.57
C GLY A 421 -23.68 3.76 6.87
N TYR A 422 -24.65 3.74 5.94
CA TYR A 422 -25.23 4.97 5.36
C TYR A 422 -26.27 5.54 6.31
N VAL A 423 -26.43 6.86 6.30
CA VAL A 423 -27.58 7.54 6.91
C VAL A 423 -28.52 7.88 5.75
N LEU A 424 -29.53 7.04 5.52
CA LEU A 424 -30.61 7.27 4.56
C LEU A 424 -31.93 6.92 5.29
N GLU A 425 -32.46 7.94 5.98
CA GLU A 425 -33.80 8.13 6.58
C GLU A 425 -34.52 7.08 7.48
N ASP A 426 -35.36 7.69 8.33
CA ASP A 426 -36.33 7.21 9.33
C ASP A 426 -35.89 6.16 10.35
N ILE A 427 -35.34 6.67 11.45
CA ILE A 427 -35.18 5.95 12.71
C ILE A 427 -36.16 6.55 13.71
N ASP A 428 -37.02 5.69 14.25
CA ASP A 428 -38.07 5.97 15.24
C ASP A 428 -37.80 7.20 16.10
N SER A 429 -38.81 8.08 16.19
CA SER A 429 -38.87 9.29 17.01
C SER A 429 -38.62 8.97 18.50
N TYR A 430 -37.37 8.74 18.88
CA TYR A 430 -36.99 8.67 20.28
C TYR A 430 -36.65 10.08 20.74
N ASP A 431 -37.57 10.60 21.54
CA ASP A 431 -37.45 11.86 22.25
C ASP A 431 -36.38 11.72 23.35
N HIS A 432 -35.10 11.81 22.94
CA HIS A 432 -33.98 11.93 23.87
C HIS A 432 -33.85 13.38 24.35
N ALA A 433 -34.92 13.91 24.94
CA ALA A 433 -34.95 15.22 25.58
C ALA A 433 -34.02 15.31 26.81
N ASP A 434 -33.44 14.19 27.26
CA ASP A 434 -32.71 14.16 28.53
C ASP A 434 -31.44 13.30 28.47
N SER A 435 -30.31 13.90 28.09
CA SER A 435 -28.98 13.36 28.44
C SER A 435 -27.87 14.38 28.14
N LYS A 436 -27.55 15.20 29.14
CA LYS A 436 -26.48 16.20 29.12
C LYS A 436 -25.06 15.63 28.89
N ARG A 437 -24.86 14.29 28.97
CA ARG A 437 -23.51 13.66 28.94
C ARG A 437 -23.39 12.21 28.42
N LYS A 438 -24.46 11.44 28.18
CA LYS A 438 -24.32 10.05 27.74
C LYS A 438 -24.31 9.94 26.22
N LYS A 439 -23.31 9.24 25.70
CA LYS A 439 -23.30 8.77 24.31
C LYS A 439 -24.56 7.93 24.08
N ILE A 440 -25.32 8.25 23.05
CA ILE A 440 -26.48 7.49 22.59
C ILE A 440 -26.02 6.45 21.55
N GLU A 441 -26.75 5.35 21.45
CA GLU A 441 -26.52 4.31 20.45
C GLU A 441 -27.61 4.44 19.39
N ILE A 442 -27.24 4.87 18.19
CA ILE A 442 -28.16 4.98 17.05
C ILE A 442 -28.04 3.73 16.18
N GLY A 443 -29.19 3.23 15.71
CA GLY A 443 -29.23 2.23 14.64
C GLY A 443 -28.89 2.89 13.30
N LEU A 444 -28.30 2.14 12.40
CA LEU A 444 -28.09 2.51 11.00
C LEU A 444 -28.70 1.41 10.14
N GLU A 445 -29.11 1.73 8.91
CA GLU A 445 -29.64 0.76 7.97
C GLU A 445 -28.62 -0.39 7.76
N GLY A 446 -29.11 -1.64 7.64
CA GLY A 446 -28.27 -2.84 7.67
C GLY A 446 -27.99 -3.40 9.08
N GLY A 447 -28.65 -2.89 10.12
CA GLY A 447 -28.53 -3.40 11.50
C GLY A 447 -27.26 -2.94 12.23
N ALA A 448 -26.53 -2.01 11.61
CA ALA A 448 -25.36 -1.35 12.17
C ALA A 448 -25.73 -0.48 13.37
N LYS A 449 -24.80 -0.27 14.30
CA LYS A 449 -25.01 0.60 15.46
C LYS A 449 -23.80 1.45 15.75
N ARG A 450 -24.02 2.71 16.10
CA ARG A 450 -22.95 3.68 16.35
C ARG A 450 -23.18 4.45 17.64
N LYS A 451 -22.11 4.63 18.43
CA LYS A 451 -22.15 5.53 19.60
C LYS A 451 -21.87 6.97 19.17
N THR A 452 -22.84 7.86 19.40
CA THR A 452 -22.76 9.29 19.10
C THR A 452 -23.29 10.13 20.26
N THR A 453 -23.37 11.45 20.12
CA THR A 453 -24.07 12.32 21.09
C THR A 453 -25.38 12.85 20.51
N PRO A 454 -26.37 13.21 21.35
CA PRO A 454 -27.62 13.81 20.87
C PRO A 454 -27.38 15.03 19.96
N LEU A 455 -26.39 15.87 20.29
CA LEU A 455 -26.04 17.05 19.49
C LEU A 455 -25.50 16.66 18.11
N ILE A 456 -24.57 15.71 18.04
CA ILE A 456 -24.07 15.21 16.74
C ILE A 456 -25.21 14.60 15.91
N TYR A 457 -26.13 13.87 16.56
CA TYR A 457 -27.28 13.28 15.88
C TYR A 457 -28.26 14.33 15.33
N ALA A 458 -28.57 15.38 16.10
CA ALA A 458 -29.36 16.51 15.62
C ALA A 458 -28.67 17.23 14.44
N CYS A 459 -27.34 17.41 14.51
CA CYS A 459 -26.56 17.93 13.38
C CYS A 459 -26.66 17.04 12.13
N LEU A 460 -26.61 15.71 12.27
CA LEU A 460 -26.71 14.76 11.16
C LEU A 460 -28.08 14.84 10.45
N ASN A 461 -29.14 15.07 11.21
CA ASN A 461 -30.51 15.20 10.68
C ASN A 461 -30.83 16.62 10.18
N ASN A 462 -29.87 17.55 10.27
CA ASN A 462 -30.06 18.98 10.02
C ASN A 462 -31.24 19.61 10.82
N ASP A 463 -31.45 19.15 12.05
CA ASP A 463 -32.51 19.62 12.94
C ASP A 463 -32.02 20.86 13.73
N VAL A 464 -32.22 22.04 13.12
CA VAL A 464 -31.69 23.32 13.62
C VAL A 464 -32.26 23.68 14.98
N GLU A 465 -33.58 23.51 15.17
CA GLU A 465 -34.26 23.81 16.43
C GLU A 465 -33.74 22.93 17.57
N LYS A 466 -33.58 21.62 17.32
CA LYS A 466 -33.05 20.70 18.34
C LYS A 466 -31.57 20.92 18.63
N VAL A 467 -30.79 21.32 17.64
CA VAL A 467 -29.40 21.76 17.87
C VAL A 467 -29.38 22.96 18.81
N GLU A 468 -30.20 23.98 18.57
CA GLU A 468 -30.30 25.16 19.42
C GLU A 468 -30.73 24.80 20.86
N GLU A 469 -31.75 23.95 21.02
CA GLU A 469 -32.22 23.46 22.33
C GLU A 469 -31.11 22.72 23.10
N LEU A 470 -30.39 21.83 22.43
CA LEU A 470 -29.31 21.04 23.03
C LEU A 470 -28.10 21.92 23.41
N LEU A 471 -27.76 22.91 22.58
CA LEU A 471 -26.71 23.89 22.88
C LEU A 471 -27.09 24.76 24.09
N ASN A 472 -28.33 25.26 24.14
CA ASN A 472 -28.87 26.00 25.29
C ASN A 472 -28.89 25.16 26.57
N SER A 473 -29.07 23.84 26.43
CA SER A 473 -29.01 22.88 27.53
C SER A 473 -27.59 22.51 27.98
N GLY A 474 -26.56 23.08 27.36
CA GLY A 474 -25.15 22.87 27.70
C GLY A 474 -24.51 21.62 27.08
N ALA A 475 -25.05 21.12 25.96
CA ALA A 475 -24.42 20.04 25.21
C ALA A 475 -23.01 20.45 24.73
N SER A 476 -22.04 19.54 24.85
CA SER A 476 -20.66 19.83 24.50
C SER A 476 -20.43 19.81 22.99
N VAL A 477 -20.08 20.97 22.41
CA VAL A 477 -19.62 21.09 21.01
C VAL A 477 -18.30 20.35 20.72
N ASN A 478 -17.56 20.00 21.76
CA ASN A 478 -16.29 19.26 21.69
C ASN A 478 -16.44 17.74 21.83
N ALA A 479 -17.67 17.23 21.89
CA ALA A 479 -17.88 15.79 22.01
C ALA A 479 -17.56 15.10 20.68
N LEU A 480 -16.91 13.93 20.77
CA LEU A 480 -16.58 13.09 19.61
C LEU A 480 -17.41 11.81 19.64
N SER A 481 -17.94 11.46 18.48
CA SER A 481 -18.55 10.15 18.22
C SER A 481 -17.49 9.02 18.21
N GLU A 482 -17.93 7.77 18.10
CA GLU A 482 -17.04 6.60 18.00
C GLU A 482 -16.10 6.63 16.78
N VAL A 483 -16.46 7.35 15.72
CA VAL A 483 -15.68 7.48 14.48
C VAL A 483 -14.96 8.83 14.36
N GLY A 484 -14.86 9.58 15.46
CA GLY A 484 -14.09 10.83 15.51
C GLY A 484 -14.81 12.07 14.96
N GLU A 485 -16.10 11.97 14.62
CA GLU A 485 -16.88 13.13 14.17
C GLU A 485 -17.34 13.99 15.35
N SER A 486 -17.24 15.32 15.19
CA SER A 486 -17.73 16.35 16.11
C SER A 486 -18.97 17.07 15.54
N PRO A 487 -19.76 17.77 16.36
CA PRO A 487 -20.85 18.62 15.89
C PRO A 487 -20.41 19.60 14.79
N LEU A 488 -19.24 20.25 14.98
CA LEU A 488 -18.68 21.18 14.00
C LEU A 488 -18.34 20.49 12.67
N LEU A 489 -17.75 19.29 12.71
CA LEU A 489 -17.41 18.55 11.49
C LEU A 489 -18.68 18.17 10.70
N ILE A 490 -19.75 17.74 11.38
CA ILE A 490 -21.02 17.43 10.72
C ILE A 490 -21.66 18.69 10.14
N ALA A 491 -21.68 19.80 10.89
CA ALA A 491 -22.19 21.07 10.39
C ALA A 491 -21.47 21.53 9.11
N LEU A 492 -20.15 21.32 9.05
CA LEU A 492 -19.35 21.61 7.85
C LEU A 492 -19.63 20.62 6.70
N ALA A 493 -19.89 19.35 7.00
CA ALA A 493 -20.28 18.37 5.98
C ALA A 493 -21.66 18.68 5.36
N ASN A 494 -22.59 19.27 6.12
CA ASN A 494 -23.91 19.70 5.62
C ASN A 494 -23.85 20.89 4.65
N ILE A 495 -22.68 21.55 4.52
CA ILE A 495 -22.42 22.63 3.56
C ILE A 495 -21.43 22.26 2.47
N ASP A 496 -21.04 20.98 2.37
CA ASP A 496 -20.22 20.47 1.28
C ASP A 496 -21.01 20.53 -0.04
N PHE A 497 -20.48 21.16 -1.08
CA PHE A 497 -21.18 21.25 -2.38
C PHE A 497 -21.03 19.99 -3.23
N SER A 498 -20.02 19.17 -2.94
CA SER A 498 -19.69 17.96 -3.69
C SER A 498 -20.54 16.75 -3.27
N GLU A 499 -21.03 16.75 -2.02
CA GLU A 499 -21.88 15.69 -1.47
C GLU A 499 -23.33 15.86 -1.93
N PRO A 500 -23.91 14.90 -2.68
CA PRO A 500 -25.27 15.03 -3.22
C PRO A 500 -26.34 15.16 -2.13
N THR A 501 -26.13 14.52 -0.98
CA THR A 501 -27.06 14.53 0.17
C THR A 501 -26.95 15.78 1.05
N SER A 502 -25.93 16.63 0.83
CA SER A 502 -25.76 17.87 1.60
C SER A 502 -26.81 18.90 1.23
N LEU A 503 -27.35 19.59 2.25
CA LEU A 503 -28.43 20.56 2.14
C LEU A 503 -27.95 21.99 1.85
N LEU A 504 -26.64 22.26 1.93
CA LEU A 504 -26.04 23.60 1.81
C LEU A 504 -26.52 24.61 2.86
N ASP A 505 -27.03 24.13 3.99
CA ASP A 505 -27.53 24.96 5.08
C ASP A 505 -26.41 25.26 6.10
N ASP A 506 -26.07 26.54 6.26
CA ASP A 506 -25.05 26.99 7.21
C ASP A 506 -25.59 27.35 8.59
N SER A 507 -26.90 27.19 8.84
CA SER A 507 -27.55 27.55 10.11
C SER A 507 -26.89 26.83 11.30
N ILE A 508 -26.69 25.52 11.19
CA ILE A 508 -26.04 24.71 12.24
C ILE A 508 -24.57 25.10 12.42
N PHE A 509 -23.86 25.38 11.31
CA PHE A 509 -22.48 25.86 11.38
C PHE A 509 -22.44 27.18 12.16
N ASN A 510 -23.31 28.13 11.82
CA ASN A 510 -23.39 29.42 12.49
C ASN A 510 -23.63 29.25 14.00
N LEU A 511 -24.58 28.40 14.42
CA LEU A 511 -24.85 28.12 15.83
C LEU A 511 -23.64 27.50 16.56
N VAL A 512 -23.06 26.43 16.01
CA VAL A 512 -21.96 25.69 16.65
C VAL A 512 -20.66 26.49 16.64
N SER A 513 -20.48 27.39 15.67
CA SER A 513 -19.29 28.23 15.49
C SER A 513 -19.11 29.30 16.57
N GLU A 514 -20.16 29.65 17.30
CA GLU A 514 -20.12 30.66 18.37
C GLU A 514 -19.53 30.13 19.69
N TYR A 515 -19.37 28.82 19.81
CA TYR A 515 -18.81 28.17 21.00
C TYR A 515 -17.30 27.92 20.86
N ALA A 516 -16.60 27.83 22.00
CA ALA A 516 -15.16 27.54 22.01
C ALA A 516 -14.87 26.06 21.67
N HIS A 517 -14.04 25.85 20.65
CA HIS A 517 -13.60 24.53 20.20
C HIS A 517 -12.19 24.21 20.70
N SER A 518 -12.01 23.00 21.23
CA SER A 518 -10.71 22.52 21.68
C SER A 518 -9.82 22.14 20.49
N GLU A 519 -8.50 22.29 20.65
CA GLU A 519 -7.49 21.85 19.67
C GLU A 519 -7.74 20.41 19.21
N LYS A 520 -7.96 19.51 20.17
CA LYS A 520 -8.25 18.10 19.88
C LYS A 520 -9.44 17.93 18.95
N THR A 521 -10.53 18.68 19.14
CA THR A 521 -11.73 18.60 18.28
C THR A 521 -11.42 19.05 16.86
N LEU A 522 -10.65 20.13 16.71
CA LEU A 522 -10.33 20.76 15.43
C LEU A 522 -9.35 19.95 14.58
N ASN A 523 -8.48 19.16 15.24
CA ASN A 523 -7.44 18.37 14.58
C ASN A 523 -7.73 16.84 14.61
N THR A 524 -8.91 16.41 15.09
CA THR A 524 -9.30 14.98 15.03
C THR A 524 -9.78 14.63 13.62
N VAL A 525 -9.13 13.64 13.02
CA VAL A 525 -9.50 13.06 11.71
C VAL A 525 -10.51 11.93 11.92
N SER A 526 -11.64 12.00 11.23
CA SER A 526 -12.68 10.95 11.22
C SER A 526 -12.17 9.64 10.61
N THR A 527 -12.70 8.49 11.02
CA THR A 527 -12.13 7.19 10.60
C THR A 527 -12.54 6.74 9.20
N ARG A 528 -13.71 7.16 8.68
CA ARG A 528 -14.24 6.69 7.39
C ARG A 528 -13.82 7.56 6.21
N LYS A 529 -14.20 8.84 6.21
CA LYS A 529 -13.86 9.80 5.15
C LYS A 529 -12.50 10.48 5.36
N MET A 530 -11.85 10.25 6.50
CA MET A 530 -10.62 10.95 6.89
C MET A 530 -10.75 12.48 6.83
N SER A 531 -11.95 12.99 7.10
CA SER A 531 -12.24 14.43 7.14
C SER A 531 -12.09 14.99 8.56
N PHE A 532 -11.78 16.27 8.64
CA PHE A 532 -11.64 17.07 9.85
C PHE A 532 -12.08 18.52 9.55
N PRO A 533 -12.36 19.37 10.56
CA PRO A 533 -13.02 20.65 10.35
C PRO A 533 -12.41 21.55 9.27
N LEU A 534 -11.08 21.76 9.25
CA LEU A 534 -10.48 22.62 8.20
C LEU A 534 -10.62 22.03 6.81
N PHE A 535 -10.52 20.71 6.68
CA PHE A 535 -10.72 20.01 5.41
C PHE A 535 -12.15 20.19 4.89
N ALA A 536 -13.16 19.90 5.72
CA ALA A 536 -14.57 20.05 5.37
C ALA A 536 -14.95 21.52 5.08
N ALA A 537 -14.34 22.48 5.78
CA ALA A 537 -14.53 23.90 5.49
C ALA A 537 -13.98 24.28 4.09
N VAL A 538 -12.87 23.69 3.65
CA VAL A 538 -12.38 23.87 2.27
C VAL A 538 -13.34 23.24 1.27
N GLU A 539 -13.84 22.02 1.53
CA GLU A 539 -14.81 21.31 0.69
C GLU A 539 -16.15 22.07 0.55
N SER A 540 -16.51 22.96 1.48
CA SER A 540 -17.65 23.86 1.30
C SER A 540 -17.50 24.86 0.14
N GLY A 541 -16.26 25.13 -0.32
CA GLY A 541 -15.98 26.14 -1.35
C GLY A 541 -16.25 27.58 -0.91
N ARG A 542 -16.50 27.81 0.39
CA ARG A 542 -16.85 29.11 0.99
C ARG A 542 -15.69 29.76 1.75
N PRO A 543 -15.12 30.87 1.24
CA PRO A 543 -13.98 31.52 1.89
C PRO A 543 -14.29 32.14 3.26
N ASP A 544 -15.54 32.54 3.48
CA ASP A 544 -16.06 33.06 4.74
C ASP A 544 -16.05 32.01 5.85
N VAL A 545 -16.48 30.78 5.54
CA VAL A 545 -16.45 29.63 6.45
C VAL A 545 -15.01 29.28 6.83
N VAL A 546 -14.11 29.18 5.85
CA VAL A 546 -12.68 28.91 6.10
C VAL A 546 -12.05 30.00 6.97
N LYS A 547 -12.34 31.27 6.71
CA LYS A 547 -11.85 32.38 7.54
C LYS A 547 -12.38 32.32 8.97
N LYS A 548 -13.68 32.09 9.14
CA LYS A 548 -14.31 32.00 10.48
C LYS A 548 -13.67 30.85 11.25
N LEU A 549 -13.52 29.67 10.66
CA LEU A 549 -12.89 28.52 11.29
C LEU A 549 -11.45 28.81 11.73
N LEU A 550 -10.62 29.35 10.83
CA LEU A 550 -9.22 29.70 11.14
C LEU A 550 -9.10 30.80 12.21
N SER A 551 -10.13 31.64 12.37
CA SER A 551 -10.17 32.66 13.42
C SER A 551 -10.56 32.12 14.81
N MET A 552 -11.16 30.92 14.89
CA MET A 552 -11.62 30.33 16.15
C MET A 552 -10.48 29.92 17.06
N ASN A 553 -9.43 29.32 16.48
CA ASN A 553 -8.31 28.80 17.23
C ASN A 553 -7.03 28.84 16.37
N LYS A 554 -5.93 29.34 16.97
CA LYS A 554 -4.63 29.45 16.31
C LYS A 554 -3.88 28.12 16.21
N GLU A 555 -4.30 27.10 16.96
CA GLU A 555 -3.67 25.77 17.03
C GLU A 555 -4.22 24.80 15.96
N ILE A 556 -5.00 25.28 14.99
CA ILE A 556 -5.45 24.46 13.86
C ILE A 556 -4.23 24.06 13.01
N THR A 557 -4.04 22.77 12.82
CA THR A 557 -2.96 22.24 11.98
C THR A 557 -3.33 22.40 10.51
N ILE A 558 -2.72 23.38 9.83
CA ILE A 558 -3.08 23.76 8.45
C ILE A 558 -2.76 22.65 7.43
N ASP A 559 -1.63 21.96 7.60
CA ASP A 559 -1.15 20.93 6.68
C ASP A 559 -1.56 19.51 7.10
N LEU A 560 -2.51 19.37 8.02
CA LEU A 560 -3.04 18.07 8.41
C LEU A 560 -3.62 17.35 7.18
N LYS A 561 -3.21 16.11 6.94
CA LYS A 561 -3.70 15.33 5.79
C LYS A 561 -5.03 14.66 6.08
N GLY A 562 -5.95 14.76 5.13
CA GLY A 562 -7.29 14.17 5.20
C GLY A 562 -7.79 13.68 3.84
N SER A 563 -9.08 13.32 3.78
CA SER A 563 -9.72 12.64 2.65
C SER A 563 -9.20 11.21 2.39
N ILE A 564 -9.93 10.45 1.59
CA ILE A 564 -9.53 9.13 1.10
C ILE A 564 -8.21 9.17 0.29
N GLU A 565 -7.87 10.34 -0.27
CA GLU A 565 -6.62 10.58 -1.01
C GLU A 565 -5.44 10.99 -0.11
N TYR A 566 -5.65 11.17 1.20
CA TYR A 566 -4.63 11.60 2.18
C TYR A 566 -3.82 12.84 1.74
N GLN A 567 -4.54 13.93 1.49
CA GLN A 567 -4.01 15.18 0.97
C GLN A 567 -4.19 16.34 1.94
N THR A 568 -3.45 17.44 1.76
CA THR A 568 -3.60 18.66 2.58
C THR A 568 -4.82 19.49 2.12
N PRO A 569 -5.36 20.38 2.98
CA PRO A 569 -6.42 21.31 2.58
C PRO A 569 -6.04 22.19 1.38
N LEU A 570 -4.76 22.59 1.27
CA LEU A 570 -4.29 23.37 0.12
C LEU A 570 -4.32 22.54 -1.18
N TYR A 571 -3.86 21.29 -1.12
CA TYR A 571 -3.89 20.39 -2.28
C TYR A 571 -5.35 20.10 -2.71
N ALA A 572 -6.23 19.79 -1.74
CA ALA A 572 -7.65 19.58 -2.00
C ALA A 572 -8.32 20.81 -2.64
N CYS A 573 -7.98 22.02 -2.18
CA CYS A 573 -8.46 23.27 -2.77
C CYS A 573 -8.04 23.43 -4.24
N LEU A 574 -6.83 22.99 -4.62
CA LEU A 574 -6.39 22.99 -6.01
C LEU A 574 -7.09 21.90 -6.83
N GLY A 575 -7.35 20.72 -6.25
CA GLY A 575 -8.18 19.67 -6.86
C GLY A 575 -9.60 20.17 -7.17
N MET A 576 -10.21 20.91 -6.24
CA MET A 576 -11.49 21.58 -6.46
C MET A 576 -11.42 22.63 -7.57
N LEU A 577 -10.30 23.36 -7.67
CA LEU A 577 -10.09 24.33 -8.74
C LEU A 577 -9.98 23.63 -10.11
N ALA A 578 -9.31 22.47 -10.16
CA ALA A 578 -9.24 21.63 -11.36
C ALA A 578 -10.64 21.17 -11.80
N MET A 579 -11.42 20.65 -10.84
CA MET A 579 -12.79 20.21 -11.06
C MET A 579 -13.70 21.33 -11.59
N THR A 580 -13.65 22.51 -10.96
CA THR A 580 -14.49 23.65 -11.34
C THR A 580 -14.07 24.32 -12.66
N LYS A 581 -12.78 24.24 -13.04
CA LYS A 581 -12.29 24.71 -14.35
C LYS A 581 -12.68 23.79 -15.50
N ASN A 582 -12.55 22.47 -15.30
CA ASN A 582 -12.74 21.46 -16.33
C ASN A 582 -13.79 20.41 -15.92
N PRO A 583 -15.09 20.77 -15.81
CA PRO A 583 -16.12 19.85 -15.35
C PRO A 583 -16.23 18.60 -16.23
N LYS A 584 -16.05 18.74 -17.55
CA LYS A 584 -16.09 17.61 -18.50
C LYS A 584 -15.01 16.58 -18.21
N GLN A 585 -13.77 17.03 -18.00
CA GLN A 585 -12.66 16.15 -17.66
C GLN A 585 -12.85 15.49 -16.30
N PHE A 586 -13.42 16.21 -15.33
CA PHE A 586 -13.79 15.63 -14.04
C PHE A 586 -14.87 14.55 -14.20
N ARG A 587 -15.91 14.77 -15.03
CA ARG A 587 -16.92 13.77 -15.37
C ARG A 587 -16.28 12.52 -15.99
N GLU A 588 -15.41 12.70 -16.98
CA GLU A 588 -14.72 11.58 -17.64
C GLU A 588 -13.91 10.76 -16.63
N LYS A 589 -13.21 11.41 -15.70
CA LYS A 589 -12.47 10.72 -14.63
C LYS A 589 -13.38 10.01 -13.64
N LEU A 590 -14.51 10.60 -13.26
CA LEU A 590 -15.49 10.00 -12.34
C LEU A 590 -16.17 8.77 -12.95
N MET A 591 -16.41 8.81 -14.26
CA MET A 591 -17.04 7.72 -15.02
C MET A 591 -16.06 6.64 -15.49
N ALA A 592 -14.74 6.90 -15.41
CA ALA A 592 -13.73 5.94 -15.79
C ALA A 592 -13.66 4.76 -14.82
N VAL A 593 -13.21 3.60 -15.31
CA VAL A 593 -12.94 2.44 -14.46
C VAL A 593 -11.94 2.86 -13.37
N PRO A 594 -12.26 2.66 -12.08
CA PRO A 594 -11.38 3.08 -11.01
C PRO A 594 -10.04 2.35 -11.12
N SER A 595 -8.94 3.10 -11.03
CA SER A 595 -7.60 2.50 -10.95
C SER A 595 -7.48 1.64 -9.70
N GLU A 596 -6.49 0.74 -9.66
CA GLU A 596 -6.21 -0.08 -8.46
C GLU A 596 -6.01 0.78 -7.20
N GLU A 597 -5.40 1.95 -7.37
CA GLU A 597 -5.24 2.94 -6.31
C GLU A 597 -6.56 3.55 -5.85
N ALA A 598 -7.41 3.95 -6.79
CA ALA A 598 -8.74 4.46 -6.46
C ALA A 598 -9.58 3.39 -5.73
N VAL A 599 -9.52 2.12 -6.18
CA VAL A 599 -10.19 1.01 -5.49
C VAL A 599 -9.68 0.86 -4.06
N ASN A 600 -8.36 0.89 -3.87
CA ASN A 600 -7.77 0.77 -2.53
C ASN A 600 -8.16 1.92 -1.59
N GLN A 601 -8.21 3.15 -2.10
CA GLN A 601 -8.62 4.36 -1.36
C GLN A 601 -10.13 4.38 -1.05
N LEU A 602 -10.96 3.87 -1.97
CA LEU A 602 -12.41 3.81 -1.81
C LEU A 602 -12.87 2.64 -0.93
N ARG A 603 -12.09 1.56 -0.86
CA ARG A 603 -12.43 0.35 -0.07
C ARG A 603 -12.96 0.65 1.35
N PRO A 604 -12.34 1.53 2.16
CA PRO A 604 -12.85 1.89 3.48
C PRO A 604 -14.28 2.46 3.47
N LEU A 605 -14.74 3.06 2.37
CA LEU A 605 -16.08 3.62 2.25
C LEU A 605 -17.15 2.53 2.01
N PHE A 606 -16.78 1.41 1.39
CA PHE A 606 -17.67 0.31 1.02
C PHE A 606 -17.79 -0.80 2.07
N VAL A 607 -17.16 -0.62 3.24
CA VAL A 607 -17.19 -1.59 4.34
C VAL A 607 -18.63 -1.98 4.69
N GLY A 608 -18.90 -3.28 4.66
CA GLY A 608 -20.19 -3.92 4.96
C GLY A 608 -21.30 -3.75 3.91
N MET A 609 -20.99 -3.13 2.76
CA MET A 609 -21.80 -3.31 1.54
C MET A 609 -21.14 -4.31 0.60
N ASN A 610 -19.82 -4.15 0.44
CA ASN A 610 -19.03 -4.90 -0.52
C ASN A 610 -17.92 -5.64 0.19
N SER A 611 -17.29 -6.54 -0.57
CA SER A 611 -16.13 -7.29 -0.14
C SER A 611 -15.00 -6.37 0.35
N PRO A 612 -14.29 -6.73 1.43
CA PRO A 612 -13.15 -5.97 1.93
C PRO A 612 -11.88 -6.24 1.11
N PHE A 613 -11.97 -7.06 0.06
CA PHE A 613 -10.85 -7.41 -0.82
C PHE A 613 -10.90 -6.61 -2.13
N ASN A 614 -9.78 -5.96 -2.47
CA ASN A 614 -9.69 -5.06 -3.63
C ASN A 614 -10.08 -5.72 -4.96
N ALA A 615 -9.74 -7.00 -5.17
CA ALA A 615 -10.07 -7.71 -6.42
C ALA A 615 -11.58 -7.86 -6.63
N GLU A 616 -12.32 -8.22 -5.58
CA GLU A 616 -13.76 -8.38 -5.64
C GLU A 616 -14.47 -7.02 -5.73
N LEU A 617 -13.98 -6.01 -4.99
CA LEU A 617 -14.48 -4.64 -5.08
C LEU A 617 -14.27 -4.07 -6.49
N SER A 618 -13.08 -4.24 -7.07
CA SER A 618 -12.76 -3.80 -8.44
C SER A 618 -13.69 -4.46 -9.47
N SER A 619 -13.92 -5.77 -9.36
CA SER A 619 -14.86 -6.47 -10.25
C SER A 619 -16.28 -5.95 -10.11
N HIS A 620 -16.75 -5.69 -8.88
CA HIS A 620 -18.08 -5.14 -8.63
C HIS A 620 -18.23 -3.72 -9.20
N LEU A 621 -17.27 -2.82 -8.93
CA LEU A 621 -17.28 -1.46 -9.46
C LEU A 621 -17.23 -1.44 -10.99
N SER A 622 -16.42 -2.30 -11.59
CA SER A 622 -16.35 -2.44 -13.05
C SER A 622 -17.67 -2.94 -13.65
N ALA A 623 -18.34 -3.88 -12.98
CA ALA A 623 -19.65 -4.38 -13.43
C ALA A 623 -20.74 -3.31 -13.33
N GLN A 624 -20.73 -2.48 -12.28
CA GLN A 624 -21.68 -1.36 -12.13
C GLN A 624 -21.55 -0.33 -13.26
N GLN A 625 -20.35 -0.07 -13.77
CA GLN A 625 -20.14 0.87 -14.87
C GLN A 625 -20.71 0.40 -16.21
N LEU A 626 -21.05 -0.89 -16.35
CA LEU A 626 -21.73 -1.42 -17.52
C LEU A 626 -23.25 -1.31 -17.41
N ASP A 627 -23.81 -0.99 -16.24
CA ASP A 627 -25.25 -0.85 -16.03
C ASP A 627 -25.74 0.53 -16.52
N PRO A 628 -26.59 0.60 -17.56
CA PRO A 628 -27.13 1.86 -18.05
C PRO A 628 -27.91 2.66 -17.00
N LYS A 629 -28.54 1.98 -16.03
CA LYS A 629 -29.27 2.65 -14.93
C LYS A 629 -28.32 3.34 -13.98
N PHE A 630 -27.21 2.67 -13.63
CA PHE A 630 -26.17 3.26 -12.79
C PHE A 630 -25.57 4.51 -13.46
N LEU A 631 -25.24 4.41 -14.75
CA LEU A 631 -24.72 5.55 -15.52
C LEU A 631 -25.72 6.72 -15.55
N ALA A 632 -27.00 6.46 -15.79
CA ALA A 632 -28.02 7.50 -15.78
C ALA A 632 -28.18 8.18 -14.41
N VAL A 633 -28.09 7.42 -13.31
CA VAL A 633 -28.12 7.96 -11.95
C VAL A 633 -26.87 8.80 -11.68
N MET A 634 -25.68 8.31 -12.05
CA MET A 634 -24.42 9.04 -11.88
C MET A 634 -24.40 10.32 -12.71
N ASP A 635 -24.98 10.32 -13.91
CA ASP A 635 -25.13 11.51 -14.74
C ASP A 635 -26.04 12.55 -14.08
N ALA A 636 -27.19 12.13 -13.56
CA ALA A 636 -28.09 13.04 -12.83
C ALA A 636 -27.43 13.61 -11.57
N ILE A 637 -26.69 12.78 -10.81
CA ILE A 637 -25.92 13.21 -9.64
C ILE A 637 -24.85 14.23 -10.07
N PHE A 638 -24.13 13.96 -11.16
CA PHE A 638 -23.10 14.86 -11.66
C PHE A 638 -23.69 16.21 -12.07
N GLU A 639 -24.80 16.24 -12.82
CA GLU A 639 -25.47 17.48 -13.20
C GLU A 639 -25.93 18.28 -11.98
N TYR A 640 -26.49 17.60 -10.98
CA TYR A 640 -26.92 18.20 -9.71
C TYR A 640 -25.74 18.82 -8.94
N VAL A 641 -24.62 18.11 -8.81
CA VAL A 641 -23.41 18.59 -8.13
C VAL A 641 -22.75 19.73 -8.92
N GLN A 642 -22.69 19.63 -10.25
CA GLN A 642 -22.11 20.66 -11.12
C GLN A 642 -22.85 22.00 -10.97
N ALA A 643 -24.18 21.98 -10.80
CA ALA A 643 -24.97 23.19 -10.58
C ALA A 643 -24.62 23.90 -9.26
N ARG A 644 -24.06 23.18 -8.28
CA ARG A 644 -23.68 23.67 -6.95
C ARG A 644 -22.22 24.14 -6.87
N PHE A 645 -21.45 24.04 -7.96
CA PHE A 645 -20.03 24.35 -7.94
C PHE A 645 -19.72 25.78 -7.47
N PRO A 646 -18.73 25.96 -6.56
CA PRO A 646 -18.32 27.28 -6.14
C PRO A 646 -17.67 28.03 -7.30
N LYS A 647 -17.76 29.36 -7.26
CA LYS A 647 -17.05 30.20 -8.23
C LYS A 647 -15.55 29.96 -8.12
N THR A 648 -14.86 29.83 -9.26
CA THR A 648 -13.39 29.67 -9.28
C THR A 648 -12.66 30.80 -8.55
N SER A 649 -13.23 32.01 -8.51
CA SER A 649 -12.70 33.13 -7.72
C SER A 649 -12.71 32.87 -6.20
N SER A 650 -13.74 32.17 -5.70
CA SER A 650 -13.88 31.80 -4.30
C SER A 650 -12.87 30.72 -3.93
N VAL A 651 -12.72 29.68 -4.77
CA VAL A 651 -11.71 28.62 -4.55
C VAL A 651 -10.28 29.20 -4.54
N ARG A 652 -9.95 30.09 -5.49
CA ARG A 652 -8.66 30.81 -5.46
C ARG A 652 -8.48 31.67 -4.20
N HIS A 653 -9.58 32.20 -3.65
CA HIS A 653 -9.53 32.97 -2.42
C HIS A 653 -9.26 32.09 -1.21
N ILE A 654 -9.85 30.89 -1.15
CA ILE A 654 -9.54 29.86 -0.14
C ILE A 654 -8.05 29.51 -0.18
N ALA A 655 -7.50 29.20 -1.36
CA ALA A 655 -6.07 28.92 -1.51
C ALA A 655 -5.19 30.06 -0.94
N ARG A 656 -5.57 31.33 -1.21
CA ARG A 656 -4.86 32.50 -0.64
C ARG A 656 -5.00 32.62 0.87
N ILE A 657 -6.15 32.24 1.44
CA ILE A 657 -6.39 32.24 2.89
C ILE A 657 -5.51 31.18 3.55
N LEU A 658 -5.46 29.97 2.99
CA LEU A 658 -4.63 28.87 3.50
C LEU A 658 -3.14 29.21 3.46
N LEU A 659 -2.64 29.76 2.34
CA LEU A 659 -1.26 30.22 2.23
C LEU A 659 -0.92 31.29 3.28
N ASN A 660 -1.79 32.30 3.43
CA ASN A 660 -1.61 33.33 4.46
C ASN A 660 -1.67 32.78 5.89
N ALA A 661 -2.35 31.64 6.11
CA ALA A 661 -2.41 30.95 7.39
C ALA A 661 -1.19 30.04 7.64
N GLY A 662 -0.26 29.94 6.67
CA GLY A 662 0.97 29.16 6.79
C GLY A 662 0.94 27.79 6.12
N ALA A 663 0.01 27.52 5.20
CA ALA A 663 -0.01 26.26 4.45
C ALA A 663 1.28 26.06 3.65
N ASN A 664 1.90 24.89 3.78
CA ASN A 664 3.15 24.57 3.11
C ASN A 664 2.88 24.10 1.66
N PRO A 665 3.41 24.81 0.64
CA PRO A 665 3.20 24.46 -0.77
C PRO A 665 3.99 23.23 -1.24
N ASN A 666 4.87 22.67 -0.42
CA ASN A 666 5.77 21.57 -0.75
C ASN A 666 5.35 20.23 -0.11
N VAL A 667 4.21 20.17 0.57
CA VAL A 667 3.76 18.92 1.19
C VAL A 667 3.44 17.88 0.12
N GLU A 668 4.20 16.79 0.10
CA GLU A 668 4.04 15.70 -0.86
C GLU A 668 2.73 14.93 -0.64
N VAL A 669 2.00 14.70 -1.73
CA VAL A 669 0.87 13.79 -1.84
C VAL A 669 1.24 12.73 -2.87
N VAL A 670 1.13 11.45 -2.50
CA VAL A 670 1.44 10.34 -3.41
C VAL A 670 0.20 10.02 -4.24
N LYS A 671 0.31 10.08 -5.57
CA LYS A 671 -0.73 9.65 -6.51
C LYS A 671 -0.12 8.79 -7.61
N ASN A 672 -0.63 7.57 -7.80
CA ASN A 672 -0.13 6.59 -8.77
C ASN A 672 1.38 6.32 -8.64
N GLY A 673 1.89 6.30 -7.40
CA GLY A 673 3.32 6.13 -7.11
C GLY A 673 4.19 7.37 -7.34
N MET A 674 3.62 8.47 -7.84
CA MET A 674 4.31 9.74 -8.06
C MET A 674 4.04 10.69 -6.89
N ARG A 675 5.03 11.51 -6.53
CA ARG A 675 4.91 12.51 -5.45
C ARG A 675 4.57 13.86 -6.06
N TYR A 676 3.43 14.42 -5.68
CA TYR A 676 2.96 15.72 -6.13
C TYR A 676 2.89 16.70 -4.97
N THR A 677 3.32 17.94 -5.19
CA THR A 677 3.13 19.03 -4.24
C THR A 677 1.99 19.96 -4.69
N PRO A 678 1.39 20.75 -3.78
CA PRO A 678 0.50 21.84 -4.16
C PRO A 678 1.10 22.77 -5.22
N LEU A 679 2.39 23.06 -5.15
CA LEU A 679 3.08 23.90 -6.14
C LEU A 679 3.06 23.27 -7.55
N MET A 680 3.37 21.97 -7.66
CA MET A 680 3.30 21.23 -8.92
C MET A 680 1.89 21.25 -9.51
N LEU A 681 0.88 20.98 -8.69
CA LEU A 681 -0.52 21.01 -9.16
C LEU A 681 -0.94 22.43 -9.58
N ALA A 682 -0.47 23.49 -8.92
CA ALA A 682 -0.73 24.86 -9.37
C ALA A 682 -0.09 25.17 -10.73
N SER A 683 1.07 24.58 -11.03
CA SER A 683 1.73 24.65 -12.34
C SER A 683 0.90 23.94 -13.41
N GLU A 684 0.49 22.68 -13.16
CA GLU A 684 -0.36 21.91 -14.09
C GLU A 684 -1.68 22.61 -14.40
N LEU A 685 -2.27 23.28 -13.40
CA LEU A 685 -3.53 24.01 -13.57
C LEU A 685 -3.36 25.40 -14.19
N ASN A 686 -2.14 25.78 -14.57
CA ASN A 686 -1.79 27.10 -15.11
C ASN A 686 -2.30 28.25 -14.20
N GLU A 687 -2.09 28.14 -12.89
CA GLU A 687 -2.51 29.13 -11.90
C GLU A 687 -1.34 30.06 -11.51
N LEU A 688 -0.83 30.82 -12.48
CA LEU A 688 0.36 31.68 -12.33
C LEU A 688 0.35 32.56 -11.06
N LYS A 689 -0.80 33.15 -10.70
CA LYS A 689 -0.90 34.00 -9.51
C LYS A 689 -0.79 33.22 -8.20
N LEU A 690 -1.36 32.00 -8.15
CA LEU A 690 -1.23 31.14 -6.98
C LEU A 690 0.17 30.53 -6.93
N PHE A 691 0.72 30.12 -8.07
CA PHE A 691 2.09 29.60 -8.18
C PHE A 691 3.10 30.61 -7.63
N LYS A 692 3.08 31.87 -8.10
CA LYS A 692 3.94 32.94 -7.55
C LYS A 692 3.77 33.12 -6.05
N LYS A 693 2.52 33.09 -5.58
CA LYS A 693 2.24 33.22 -4.15
C LYS A 693 2.74 32.03 -3.34
N MET A 694 2.72 30.82 -3.89
CA MET A 694 3.29 29.64 -3.26
C MET A 694 4.81 29.76 -3.14
N ILE A 695 5.49 30.27 -4.18
CA ILE A 695 6.93 30.60 -4.12
C ILE A 695 7.20 31.62 -3.00
N GLU A 696 6.38 32.67 -2.85
CA GLU A 696 6.49 33.64 -1.74
C GLU A 696 6.34 32.99 -0.35
N HIS A 697 5.67 31.84 -0.26
CA HIS A 697 5.48 31.07 0.98
C HIS A 697 6.43 29.86 1.07
N GLY A 698 7.58 29.93 0.39
CA GLY A 698 8.63 28.91 0.48
C GLY A 698 8.46 27.72 -0.45
N GLY A 699 7.66 27.84 -1.51
CA GLY A 699 7.57 26.85 -2.57
C GLY A 699 8.92 26.65 -3.27
N ASP A 700 9.32 25.40 -3.43
CA ASP A 700 10.54 24.96 -4.14
C ASP A 700 10.15 23.96 -5.24
#